data_AF-A0A2H0YHE7-F1
#
_entry.id   AF-A0A2H0YHE7-F1
#
_cell.length_a   1.000
_cell.length_b   1.000
_cell.length_c   1.000
_cell.angle_alpha   90.00
_cell.angle_beta   90.00
_cell.angle_gamma   90.00
#
_symmetry.space_group_name_H-M   'P 1'
#
loop_
_entity.id
_entity.type
_entity.pdbx_description
1 polymer ?
#
loop_
_entity_poly.entity_id
_entity_poly.type
_entity_poly.pdbx_seq_one_letter_code
_entity_poly.pdbx_strand_id
1 'polypeptide(L)'
;MKKLLRMSALFLLMAGMAVIYPATGFSKPGGGGGGHGGGGKTATPPKNAFNIMMNYELGMHCTGFEFSYCCILPPYNSILAQVVKTEKAGGKPKLMESDPNVGIDGLGRPTVVRDTALDGNGNFKKYVLKYWHDAQPRNDGRGAPQTSTLISQVEGNSLLMWNTKFDSAKVDANGALTYGTYNGATGVMQGDGDYTDATDNYANAWMNHLYIYADLEGGNPANSSLEGDKIRLGVAGHVQYPPNVGASLQPMGPGVVGAGFGNVLTFSKDSGTVVYTQMKVLENLPVMLTSPRIWEALGLPLTPFEDTINFFGDPGAVDEDSIRPYVFMRAELQDYNTGAAILDDGNPVRGFGTAPIDIPNCERCHATFSSVNSANPVGSPQYALVMDEINFWNCYYGINTAAGDSDWYSRLKGAAISILKIHDMKRGTSFTANFPATTINCATGELSGDTSDIVQKTRLGHEAVVCQRCHADNVIAAVKSANIGQEMVDNGSDIDPSQLGALIRPLTEVIHREHRNREFSDSLGRNGGCQGCHPSHRSDGSLDNYPITQDGMNFFAGSDNRNAAGGCYVGRDVHSNPGRNTDGAETPSHLNPIGQWLVTNVAKDTGTDKGIWCTNCHSQLGQELWKKDNMSDPIHGVGVYTARNESFPAGVAAALGVSEAQTIAWLDPKTNADTAAIWNRDPGLCNYVAGYFGVIPVNPDHDGNVATVEVQVNSASACTTGGGTGLIDCGADYPGAPAFYICGSTDADGDFSVKVLDFCTTSDCVAAAQATLPSGSVAVPVPFSAASDGRDHWLAGGEPHCADCHAAPYVENSGNNNPFPPFNYPKKPALFRYTRGHQDITCQGCHESIHGLYPVTPNIDTTSYAQAAGMNTDGSHGPLKCGACHKANSSGVDSAVANLTFQGTAIANNFDAAVSWMHTYTEESDPRDSTCLRCHGDNRSKISSTNGKWTTHAKSGRVSRKTMDKVEILQLGHVSGDPAFESPYTTLCKTCHGDRGNRVSCSSKKWKNHLVEGRASASVWEYVSGQKTGGTCGY
;
A
#
# COMPACT_ATOMS: atom_id res chain seq x y z
N MET A 1 -66.48 6.53 46.09
CA MET A 1 -66.68 6.69 47.56
C MET A 1 -66.04 5.51 48.27
N LYS A 2 -65.00 5.79 49.09
CA LYS A 2 -64.56 5.06 50.31
C LYS A 2 -64.11 3.59 50.14
N LYS A 3 -63.01 3.08 50.71
CA LYS A 3 -61.99 3.47 51.70
C LYS A 3 -60.90 2.37 51.60
N LEU A 4 -59.57 2.52 51.63
CA LEU A 4 -58.57 3.26 52.43
C LEU A 4 -58.16 2.58 53.78
N LEU A 5 -56.83 2.42 53.92
CA LEU A 5 -55.94 2.08 55.08
C LEU A 5 -55.79 0.58 55.47
N ARG A 6 -54.61 0.00 55.80
CA ARG A 6 -53.30 0.52 56.27
C ARG A 6 -52.17 -0.57 56.27
N MET A 7 -50.90 -0.13 56.18
CA MET A 7 -49.63 -0.72 56.74
C MET A 7 -49.17 -2.10 56.21
N SER A 8 -47.89 -2.48 56.06
CA SER A 8 -46.52 -1.91 56.11
C SER A 8 -45.56 -3.07 55.71
N ALA A 9 -44.33 -2.77 55.25
CA ALA A 9 -43.18 -3.69 55.05
C ALA A 9 -43.29 -4.66 53.83
N LEU A 10 -42.25 -5.00 53.07
CA LEU A 10 -40.79 -4.87 53.13
C LEU A 10 -40.30 -5.06 51.67
N PHE A 11 -39.39 -4.24 51.16
CA PHE A 11 -38.77 -4.45 49.83
C PHE A 11 -37.27 -4.24 49.96
N LEU A 12 -36.46 -5.26 49.63
CA LEU A 12 -35.05 -5.09 49.25
C LEU A 12 -34.44 -6.35 48.60
N LEU A 13 -33.43 -6.06 47.76
CA LEU A 13 -32.44 -6.89 47.02
C LEU A 13 -32.84 -7.27 45.59
N MET A 14 -32.06 -7.01 44.53
CA MET A 14 -30.61 -6.75 44.35
C MET A 14 -30.38 -5.70 43.24
N ALA A 15 -29.58 -4.64 43.46
CA ALA A 15 -28.11 -4.54 43.38
C ALA A 15 -27.58 -4.28 41.95
N GLY A 16 -27.57 -2.99 41.56
CA GLY A 16 -26.71 -2.44 40.51
C GLY A 16 -25.74 -1.46 41.15
N MET A 17 -24.44 -1.79 41.16
CA MET A 17 -23.37 -0.91 41.60
C MET A 17 -23.03 0.07 40.48
N ALA A 18 -23.43 1.33 40.66
CA ALA A 18 -22.89 2.46 39.90
C ALA A 18 -21.57 2.90 40.57
N VAL A 19 -20.48 2.87 39.82
CA VAL A 19 -19.22 3.53 40.19
C VAL A 19 -19.23 4.95 39.62
N ILE A 20 -18.92 5.87 40.51
CA ILE A 20 -18.91 7.33 40.36
C ILE A 20 -17.68 7.76 39.55
N TYR A 21 -17.88 8.60 38.52
CA TYR A 21 -16.88 9.59 38.08
C TYR A 21 -17.57 10.96 37.90
N PRO A 22 -16.94 12.06 38.35
CA PRO A 22 -17.61 13.35 38.49
C PRO A 22 -17.65 14.11 37.15
N ALA A 23 -18.83 14.60 36.80
CA ALA A 23 -18.99 15.65 35.80
C ALA A 23 -18.51 16.98 36.39
N THR A 24 -17.33 17.46 35.98
CA THR A 24 -16.94 18.86 36.17
C THR A 24 -17.62 19.70 35.11
N GLY A 25 -18.59 20.50 35.55
CA GLY A 25 -19.42 21.34 34.71
C GLY A 25 -18.66 22.42 33.96
N PHE A 26 -19.07 22.64 32.71
CA PHE A 26 -18.79 23.83 31.93
C PHE A 26 -19.39 25.06 32.63
N SER A 27 -18.58 25.82 33.34
CA SER A 27 -18.92 27.17 33.78
C SER A 27 -18.80 28.14 32.60
N LYS A 28 -19.93 28.72 32.17
CA LYS A 28 -19.97 29.94 31.35
C LYS A 28 -19.17 31.05 32.05
N PRO A 29 -18.26 31.77 31.37
CA PRO A 29 -17.77 33.04 31.89
C PRO A 29 -18.78 34.15 31.56
N GLY A 30 -19.18 34.88 32.59
CA GLY A 30 -20.05 36.06 32.51
C GLY A 30 -19.36 37.25 31.86
N GLY A 31 -20.17 38.11 31.24
CA GLY A 31 -19.74 39.35 30.59
C GLY A 31 -19.55 40.53 31.55
N GLY A 32 -18.74 41.49 31.09
CA GLY A 32 -18.45 42.81 31.67
C GLY A 32 -16.94 43.02 31.82
N GLY A 33 -16.26 44.08 31.35
CA GLY A 33 -16.60 45.26 30.56
C GLY A 33 -15.31 46.11 30.41
N GLY A 34 -15.07 46.66 29.21
CA GLY A 34 -14.30 47.87 28.93
C GLY A 34 -12.83 48.02 29.38
N GLY A 35 -11.89 47.91 28.43
CA GLY A 35 -10.53 48.45 28.53
C GLY A 35 -9.80 48.39 27.19
N HIS A 36 -9.55 49.54 26.56
CA HIS A 36 -8.99 49.68 25.21
C HIS A 36 -7.50 49.28 25.15
N GLY A 37 -7.15 48.35 24.25
CA GLY A 37 -5.76 48.04 23.86
C GLY A 37 -5.73 47.04 22.70
N GLY A 38 -5.08 47.41 21.57
CA GLY A 38 -5.16 46.71 20.28
C GLY A 38 -4.80 45.22 20.31
N GLY A 39 -5.74 44.38 19.85
CA GLY A 39 -5.61 42.92 19.83
C GLY A 39 -4.76 42.39 18.67
N GLY A 40 -3.57 41.89 18.99
CA GLY A 40 -2.89 40.90 18.15
C GLY A 40 -3.58 39.55 18.36
N LYS A 41 -4.20 39.00 17.31
CA LYS A 41 -4.82 37.66 17.35
C LYS A 41 -3.74 36.61 17.58
N THR A 42 -3.82 35.86 18.69
CA THR A 42 -2.83 34.85 19.07
C THR A 42 -2.96 33.60 18.18
N ALA A 43 -1.84 33.15 17.60
CA ALA A 43 -1.77 31.90 16.83
C ALA A 43 -2.06 30.69 17.74
N THR A 44 -2.82 29.72 17.21
CA THR A 44 -3.14 28.45 17.86
C THR A 44 -1.96 27.49 17.70
N PRO A 45 -1.35 26.99 18.78
CA PRO A 45 -0.30 25.98 18.68
C PRO A 45 -0.86 24.60 18.27
N PRO A 46 0.00 23.70 17.75
CA PRO A 46 -0.37 22.31 17.53
C PRO A 46 -0.89 21.63 18.79
N LYS A 47 -1.78 20.64 18.61
CA LYS A 47 -2.30 19.80 19.71
C LYS A 47 -1.20 19.00 20.38
N ASN A 48 -0.33 18.36 19.59
CA ASN A 48 0.64 17.39 20.08
C ASN A 48 2.08 17.87 19.85
N ALA A 49 3.01 17.51 20.72
CA ALA A 49 4.45 17.80 20.61
C ALA A 49 5.11 16.93 19.54
N PHE A 50 4.53 15.75 19.32
CA PHE A 50 4.87 14.82 18.27
C PHE A 50 3.58 14.30 17.65
N ASN A 51 3.52 14.26 16.32
CA ASN A 51 2.51 13.51 15.58
C ASN A 51 3.19 12.28 14.97
N ILE A 52 2.53 11.14 15.05
CA ILE A 52 2.91 9.92 14.33
C ILE A 52 1.80 9.68 13.31
N MET A 53 2.04 10.10 12.08
CA MET A 53 1.16 9.80 10.95
C MET A 53 1.37 8.33 10.63
N MET A 54 0.30 7.54 10.68
CA MET A 54 0.35 6.11 10.37
C MET A 54 -0.55 5.79 9.19
N ASN A 55 -0.04 5.03 8.26
CA ASN A 55 -0.75 4.63 7.06
C ASN A 55 -0.48 3.15 6.77
N TYR A 56 -1.21 2.65 5.79
CA TYR A 56 -1.20 1.27 5.37
C TYR A 56 -1.19 1.20 3.85
N GLU A 57 -0.33 0.35 3.28
CA GLU A 57 -0.37 0.02 1.86
C GLU A 57 -1.41 -1.07 1.62
N LEU A 58 -2.58 -0.66 1.13
CA LEU A 58 -3.61 -1.59 0.71
C LEU A 58 -3.24 -2.22 -0.64
N GLY A 59 -3.07 -3.53 -0.68
CA GLY A 59 -3.33 -4.33 -1.89
C GLY A 59 -4.72 -4.96 -1.77
N MET A 60 -5.54 -5.02 -2.83
CA MET A 60 -6.79 -5.82 -2.71
C MET A 60 -6.39 -7.25 -2.36
N HIS A 61 -7.02 -7.82 -1.32
CA HIS A 61 -6.63 -9.08 -0.74
C HIS A 61 -7.38 -10.24 -1.42
N CYS A 62 -6.67 -11.30 -1.79
CA CYS A 62 -7.28 -12.61 -1.97
C CYS A 62 -7.08 -13.41 -0.68
N THR A 63 -8.15 -13.84 -0.05
CA THR A 63 -8.07 -14.95 0.91
C THR A 63 -7.84 -16.24 0.14
N GLY A 64 -7.15 -17.21 0.74
CA GLY A 64 -7.22 -18.58 0.23
C GLY A 64 -8.69 -19.00 0.18
N PHE A 65 -9.14 -19.65 -0.89
CA PHE A 65 -10.55 -20.01 -1.05
C PHE A 65 -11.07 -20.91 0.08
N GLU A 66 -10.16 -21.65 0.74
CA GLU A 66 -10.45 -22.48 1.91
C GLU A 66 -10.07 -21.83 3.26
N PHE A 67 -9.73 -20.54 3.24
CA PHE A 67 -9.22 -19.75 4.38
C PHE A 67 -7.91 -20.25 4.99
N SER A 68 -7.24 -21.24 4.40
CA SER A 68 -5.92 -21.72 4.84
C SER A 68 -4.90 -20.59 5.00
N TYR A 69 -5.10 -19.49 4.28
CA TYR A 69 -4.51 -18.20 4.59
C TYR A 69 -5.58 -17.12 4.41
N CYS A 70 -5.60 -16.15 5.31
CA CYS A 70 -6.54 -15.04 5.29
C CYS A 70 -5.73 -13.75 5.24
N CYS A 71 -5.92 -12.95 4.17
CA CYS A 71 -5.53 -11.53 4.11
C CYS A 71 -4.05 -11.20 4.20
N ILE A 72 -3.21 -11.80 3.34
CA ILE A 72 -1.77 -11.57 3.40
C ILE A 72 -1.29 -11.51 1.96
N LEU A 73 -1.19 -10.31 1.39
CA LEU A 73 -0.34 -10.08 0.23
C LEU A 73 0.89 -9.28 0.69
N PRO A 74 1.80 -9.89 1.48
CA PRO A 74 3.11 -9.32 1.55
C PRO A 74 3.72 -9.44 0.14
N PRO A 75 4.71 -8.61 -0.17
CA PRO A 75 5.43 -7.79 0.79
C PRO A 75 4.67 -6.56 1.33
N TYR A 76 3.64 -6.06 0.65
CA TYR A 76 3.14 -4.69 0.86
C TYR A 76 2.28 -4.45 2.10
N ASN A 77 1.69 -5.49 2.70
CA ASN A 77 0.94 -5.33 3.96
C ASN A 77 1.86 -4.81 5.08
N SER A 78 1.87 -3.50 5.32
CA SER A 78 2.88 -2.85 6.14
C SER A 78 2.28 -1.77 7.02
N ILE A 79 2.69 -1.75 8.30
CA ILE A 79 2.57 -0.53 9.09
C ILE A 79 3.56 0.45 8.49
N LEU A 80 3.09 1.63 8.08
CA LEU A 80 3.92 2.73 7.66
C LEU A 80 3.71 3.91 8.58
N ALA A 81 4.78 4.63 8.92
CA ALA A 81 4.69 5.79 9.77
C ALA A 81 5.71 6.88 9.45
N GLN A 82 5.28 8.13 9.61
CA GLN A 82 6.14 9.31 9.64
C GLN A 82 5.96 10.05 10.96
N VAL A 83 7.07 10.36 11.63
CA VAL A 83 7.05 11.05 12.93
C VAL A 83 7.44 12.51 12.73
N VAL A 84 6.57 13.43 13.10
CA VAL A 84 6.84 14.88 13.07
C VAL A 84 6.89 15.42 14.47
N LYS A 85 8.01 16.04 14.84
CA LYS A 85 8.10 16.90 16.02
C LYS A 85 7.55 18.28 15.66
N THR A 86 6.53 18.73 16.39
CA THR A 86 5.75 19.93 16.02
C THR A 86 6.29 21.19 16.70
N GLU A 87 5.73 22.36 16.34
CA GLU A 87 6.06 23.62 17.02
C GLU A 87 5.60 23.69 18.49
N LYS A 88 4.77 22.74 18.97
CA LYS A 88 4.45 22.63 20.40
C LYS A 88 5.68 22.23 21.21
N ALA A 89 6.54 21.37 20.66
CA ALA A 89 7.82 20.99 21.28
C ALA A 89 8.89 22.11 21.23
N GLY A 90 8.61 23.21 20.52
CA GLY A 90 9.52 24.33 20.30
C GLY A 90 10.37 24.17 19.03
N GLY A 91 10.73 25.30 18.41
CA GLY A 91 11.42 25.33 17.12
C GLY A 91 10.44 25.25 15.94
N LYS A 92 10.99 24.97 14.75
CA LYS A 92 10.21 24.68 13.52
C LYS A 92 9.90 23.19 13.44
N PRO A 93 8.80 22.77 12.77
CA PRO A 93 8.48 21.36 12.64
C PRO A 93 9.63 20.59 11.99
N LYS A 94 9.82 19.35 12.43
CA LYS A 94 10.88 18.47 11.92
C LYS A 94 10.33 17.07 11.71
N LEU A 95 10.47 16.56 10.49
CA LEU A 95 10.33 15.14 10.21
C LEU A 95 11.52 14.40 10.85
N MET A 96 11.22 13.43 11.69
CA MET A 96 12.21 12.70 12.49
C MET A 96 12.79 11.55 11.67
N GLU A 97 14.10 11.38 11.75
CA GLU A 97 14.88 10.38 11.01
C GLU A 97 15.49 9.36 11.97
N SER A 98 16.15 8.35 11.42
CA SER A 98 16.85 7.35 12.20
C SER A 98 18.27 7.75 12.60
N ASP A 99 18.78 7.11 13.65
CA ASP A 99 20.21 7.01 13.97
C ASP A 99 20.83 5.86 13.16
N PRO A 100 21.79 6.13 12.25
CA PRO A 100 22.36 5.08 11.40
C PRO A 100 23.29 4.11 12.13
N ASN A 101 23.73 4.43 13.35
CA ASN A 101 24.77 3.69 14.07
C ASN A 101 24.25 3.01 15.34
N VAL A 102 23.00 3.27 15.75
CA VAL A 102 22.43 2.77 17.00
C VAL A 102 21.08 2.11 16.77
N GLY A 103 20.93 0.90 17.32
CA GLY A 103 19.74 0.08 17.20
C GLY A 103 19.50 -0.37 15.76
N ILE A 104 20.20 -1.42 15.36
CA ILE A 104 20.01 -2.09 14.07
C ILE A 104 19.22 -3.38 14.27
N ASP A 105 18.36 -3.69 13.31
CA ASP A 105 17.60 -4.93 13.30
C ASP A 105 18.40 -6.10 12.70
N GLY A 106 17.80 -7.30 12.65
CA GLY A 106 18.46 -8.51 12.13
C GLY A 106 18.89 -8.44 10.66
N LEU A 107 18.41 -7.45 9.91
CA LEU A 107 18.75 -7.19 8.51
C LEU A 107 19.60 -5.90 8.37
N GLY A 108 20.15 -5.38 9.47
CA GLY A 108 21.06 -4.23 9.47
C GLY A 108 20.36 -2.87 9.30
N ARG A 109 19.04 -2.80 9.49
CA ARG A 109 18.27 -1.57 9.29
C ARG A 109 18.05 -0.80 10.62
N PRO A 110 18.07 0.54 10.62
CA PRO A 110 17.93 1.35 11.84
C PRO A 110 16.54 1.25 12.49
N THR A 111 16.49 1.27 13.82
CA THR A 111 15.25 1.20 14.62
C THR A 111 15.09 2.36 15.61
N VAL A 112 16.11 3.23 15.71
CA VAL A 112 16.16 4.32 16.69
C VAL A 112 15.88 5.66 16.03
N VAL A 113 14.85 6.35 16.51
CA VAL A 113 14.53 7.73 16.14
C VAL A 113 15.53 8.67 16.81
N ARG A 114 16.23 9.50 16.03
CA ARG A 114 17.18 10.50 16.56
C ARG A 114 16.54 11.86 16.80
N ASP A 115 16.78 12.46 17.96
CA ASP A 115 16.34 13.83 18.28
C ASP A 115 17.53 14.71 18.69
N THR A 116 17.62 15.88 18.07
CA THR A 116 18.66 16.86 18.39
C THR A 116 18.43 17.51 19.75
N ALA A 117 17.23 17.40 20.35
CA ALA A 117 16.99 17.91 21.69
C ALA A 117 17.80 17.16 22.75
N LEU A 118 18.22 17.89 23.78
CA LEU A 118 18.98 17.33 24.90
C LEU A 118 18.06 16.95 26.07
N ASP A 119 18.41 15.88 26.77
CA ASP A 119 17.82 15.49 28.05
C ASP A 119 18.33 16.37 29.21
N GLY A 120 17.91 16.05 30.44
CA GLY A 120 18.36 16.74 31.66
C GLY A 120 19.87 16.63 31.92
N ASN A 121 20.51 15.57 31.40
CA ASN A 121 21.92 15.29 31.55
C ASN A 121 22.77 15.89 30.41
N GLY A 122 22.15 16.47 29.39
CA GLY A 122 22.83 17.03 28.23
C GLY A 122 23.18 16.00 27.15
N ASN A 123 22.54 14.82 27.15
CA ASN A 123 22.64 13.84 26.08
C ASN A 123 21.54 14.06 25.04
N PHE A 124 21.82 13.71 23.78
CA PHE A 124 20.79 13.72 22.75
C PHE A 124 19.72 12.68 23.06
N LYS A 125 18.45 13.06 22.90
CA LYS A 125 17.34 12.15 23.11
C LYS A 125 17.27 11.15 21.97
N LYS A 126 16.98 9.90 22.31
CA LYS A 126 16.81 8.78 21.37
C LYS A 126 15.51 8.08 21.72
N TYR A 127 14.75 7.71 20.70
CA TYR A 127 13.48 7.04 20.87
C TYR A 127 13.40 5.79 20.01
N VAL A 128 12.40 4.95 20.28
CA VAL A 128 11.95 3.88 19.39
C VAL A 128 10.46 4.02 19.17
N LEU A 129 9.97 3.44 18.09
CA LEU A 129 8.53 3.33 17.80
C LEU A 129 8.09 1.91 18.09
N LYS A 130 7.54 1.67 19.28
CA LYS A 130 6.96 0.37 19.65
C LYS A 130 5.59 0.26 18.99
N TYR A 131 5.34 -0.77 18.20
CA TYR A 131 4.05 -0.98 17.54
C TYR A 131 3.32 -2.22 18.05
N TRP A 132 2.02 -2.25 17.83
CA TRP A 132 1.14 -3.40 18.06
C TRP A 132 -0.18 -3.25 17.31
N HIS A 133 -0.92 -4.36 17.22
CA HIS A 133 -2.30 -4.39 16.77
C HIS A 133 -3.24 -4.35 17.98
N ASP A 134 -4.19 -3.41 17.97
CA ASP A 134 -5.26 -3.37 18.97
C ASP A 134 -6.31 -4.43 18.62
N ALA A 135 -6.84 -5.08 19.65
CA ALA A 135 -7.96 -5.99 19.49
C ALA A 135 -9.29 -5.23 19.27
N GLN A 136 -10.17 -5.78 18.44
CA GLN A 136 -11.45 -5.22 17.99
C GLN A 136 -12.66 -6.04 18.46
N PRO A 137 -13.20 -5.75 19.66
CA PRO A 137 -14.30 -6.51 20.23
C PRO A 137 -15.61 -6.27 19.47
N ARG A 138 -16.55 -7.19 19.67
CA ARG A 138 -17.96 -6.96 19.35
C ARG A 138 -18.62 -5.99 20.31
N ASN A 139 -19.13 -4.88 19.76
CA ASN A 139 -19.81 -3.85 20.54
C ASN A 139 -21.30 -4.17 20.82
N ASP A 140 -21.84 -5.24 20.24
CA ASP A 140 -23.26 -5.64 20.40
C ASP A 140 -23.49 -6.69 21.51
N GLY A 141 -22.42 -7.15 22.17
CA GLY A 141 -22.48 -8.11 23.29
C GLY A 141 -22.51 -9.59 22.91
N ARG A 142 -22.43 -9.95 21.61
CA ARG A 142 -22.38 -11.36 21.15
C ARG A 142 -20.96 -11.97 21.15
N GLY A 143 -19.91 -11.17 21.35
CA GLY A 143 -18.51 -11.66 21.43
C GLY A 143 -18.10 -12.11 22.83
N ALA A 144 -17.05 -12.93 22.95
CA ALA A 144 -16.50 -13.26 24.26
C ALA A 144 -15.98 -11.99 24.97
N PRO A 145 -15.92 -11.96 26.32
CA PRO A 145 -15.35 -10.83 27.04
C PRO A 145 -13.87 -10.62 26.66
N GLN A 146 -13.56 -9.48 26.04
CA GLN A 146 -12.18 -9.10 25.75
C GLN A 146 -11.44 -8.76 27.04
N THR A 147 -10.37 -9.49 27.32
CA THR A 147 -9.56 -9.31 28.55
C THR A 147 -8.29 -8.48 28.34
N SER A 148 -7.97 -8.15 27.09
CA SER A 148 -6.76 -7.43 26.65
C SER A 148 -7.10 -6.43 25.55
N THR A 149 -6.48 -5.24 25.53
CA THR A 149 -6.59 -4.31 24.40
C THR A 149 -5.71 -4.69 23.21
N LEU A 150 -4.90 -5.74 23.35
CA LEU A 150 -3.92 -6.22 22.38
C LEU A 150 -4.40 -7.56 21.81
N ILE A 151 -4.15 -7.80 20.52
CA ILE A 151 -4.30 -9.13 19.93
C ILE A 151 -3.47 -10.13 20.73
N SER A 152 -4.10 -11.21 21.19
CA SER A 152 -3.45 -12.24 21.99
C SER A 152 -2.59 -13.16 21.11
N GLN A 153 -1.60 -13.79 21.72
CA GLN A 153 -0.82 -14.83 21.04
C GLN A 153 -1.70 -16.02 20.63
N VAL A 154 -2.77 -16.31 21.38
CA VAL A 154 -3.72 -17.38 21.06
C VAL A 154 -4.51 -17.05 19.79
N GLU A 155 -4.97 -15.82 19.65
CA GLU A 155 -5.69 -15.33 18.48
C GLU A 155 -4.77 -15.23 17.25
N GLY A 156 -3.55 -14.70 17.42
CA GLY A 156 -2.54 -14.70 16.36
C GLY A 156 -2.18 -16.11 15.87
N ASN A 157 -1.95 -17.05 16.80
CA ASN A 157 -1.67 -18.46 16.48
C ASN A 157 -2.88 -19.20 15.90
N SER A 158 -4.10 -18.67 16.04
CA SER A 158 -5.28 -19.29 15.46
C SER A 158 -5.36 -19.08 13.94
N LEU A 159 -4.67 -18.07 13.40
CA LEU A 159 -4.74 -17.80 11.96
C LEU A 159 -4.17 -18.96 11.16
N LEU A 160 -4.95 -19.40 10.18
CA LEU A 160 -4.66 -20.59 9.39
C LEU A 160 -3.31 -20.50 8.66
N MET A 161 -2.86 -19.30 8.27
CA MET A 161 -1.59 -19.15 7.56
C MET A 161 -0.38 -19.66 8.37
N TRP A 162 -0.40 -19.55 9.71
CA TRP A 162 0.74 -19.92 10.55
C TRP A 162 0.84 -21.41 10.84
N ASN A 163 -0.29 -22.09 10.76
CA ASN A 163 -0.38 -23.51 11.00
C ASN A 163 -0.47 -24.30 9.70
N THR A 164 -0.71 -23.63 8.57
CA THR A 164 -0.70 -24.26 7.25
C THR A 164 0.72 -24.65 6.90
N LYS A 165 0.97 -25.97 7.01
CA LYS A 165 2.16 -26.59 6.47
C LYS A 165 2.16 -26.51 4.95
N PHE A 166 3.30 -26.13 4.40
CA PHE A 166 3.51 -26.05 2.96
C PHE A 166 4.93 -26.43 2.63
N ASP A 167 5.10 -27.30 1.63
CA ASP A 167 6.40 -27.81 1.19
C ASP A 167 7.32 -26.68 0.73
N SER A 168 8.45 -26.49 1.43
CA SER A 168 9.36 -25.40 1.17
C SER A 168 10.07 -25.54 -0.17
N ALA A 169 10.51 -24.42 -0.78
CA ALA A 169 11.02 -24.44 -2.14
C ALA A 169 12.33 -25.23 -2.28
N LYS A 170 12.37 -26.15 -3.23
CA LYS A 170 13.58 -26.92 -3.55
C LYS A 170 14.54 -26.13 -4.42
N VAL A 171 15.80 -26.09 -3.98
CA VAL A 171 16.93 -25.56 -4.75
C VAL A 171 17.81 -26.67 -5.32
N ASP A 172 18.44 -26.39 -6.46
CA ASP A 172 19.45 -27.27 -7.06
C ASP A 172 20.88 -26.99 -6.51
N ALA A 173 21.89 -27.66 -7.08
CA ALA A 173 23.28 -27.52 -6.64
C ALA A 173 23.90 -26.13 -6.89
N ASN A 174 23.28 -25.31 -7.75
CA ASN A 174 23.69 -23.94 -8.04
C ASN A 174 22.90 -22.90 -7.21
N GLY A 175 21.93 -23.35 -6.39
CA GLY A 175 21.05 -22.48 -5.62
C GLY A 175 19.79 -22.03 -6.37
N ALA A 176 19.58 -22.54 -7.59
CA ALA A 176 18.43 -22.19 -8.42
C ALA A 176 17.15 -22.90 -7.95
N LEU A 177 16.01 -22.21 -8.01
CA LEU A 177 14.71 -22.84 -7.74
C LEU A 177 14.42 -23.92 -8.79
N THR A 178 13.91 -25.07 -8.34
CA THR A 178 13.54 -26.16 -9.25
C THR A 178 12.10 -26.05 -9.72
N TYR A 179 11.87 -26.28 -11.02
CA TYR A 179 10.56 -26.22 -11.65
C TYR A 179 10.18 -27.55 -12.29
N GLY A 180 8.89 -27.87 -12.28
CA GLY A 180 8.38 -29.16 -12.73
C GLY A 180 6.87 -29.13 -12.99
N THR A 181 6.24 -30.30 -12.90
CA THR A 181 4.80 -30.47 -13.05
C THR A 181 4.08 -30.37 -11.72
N TYR A 182 2.92 -29.73 -11.68
CA TYR A 182 2.04 -29.68 -10.50
C TYR A 182 0.58 -29.60 -10.93
N ASN A 183 -0.25 -30.56 -10.51
CA ASN A 183 -1.67 -30.66 -10.88
C ASN A 183 -1.93 -30.46 -12.39
N GLY A 184 -1.12 -31.12 -13.22
CA GLY A 184 -1.17 -31.07 -14.67
C GLY A 184 -0.56 -29.82 -15.32
N ALA A 185 -0.26 -28.74 -14.59
CA ALA A 185 0.48 -27.60 -15.11
C ALA A 185 2.00 -27.91 -15.16
N THR A 186 2.72 -27.27 -16.06
CA THR A 186 4.19 -27.39 -16.21
C THR A 186 4.89 -26.06 -15.93
N GLY A 187 6.14 -26.08 -15.45
CA GLY A 187 6.86 -24.86 -15.13
C GLY A 187 6.48 -24.28 -13.76
N VAL A 188 6.03 -25.13 -12.84
CA VAL A 188 5.63 -24.76 -11.48
C VAL A 188 6.79 -25.03 -10.52
N MET A 189 7.06 -24.12 -9.59
CA MET A 189 8.09 -24.29 -8.55
C MET A 189 7.78 -25.53 -7.68
N GLN A 190 8.79 -26.37 -7.49
CA GLN A 190 8.68 -27.64 -6.77
C GLN A 190 9.13 -27.51 -5.32
N GLY A 191 8.42 -28.20 -4.44
CA GLY A 191 8.84 -28.40 -3.06
C GLY A 191 10.00 -29.39 -2.96
N ASP A 192 10.66 -29.44 -1.80
CA ASP A 192 11.74 -30.39 -1.54
C ASP A 192 11.24 -31.80 -1.16
N GLY A 193 9.95 -31.90 -0.83
CA GLY A 193 9.26 -33.14 -0.50
C GLY A 193 9.45 -33.58 0.95
N ASP A 194 10.13 -32.78 1.77
CA ASP A 194 10.10 -32.88 3.22
C ASP A 194 8.96 -31.99 3.75
N TYR A 195 8.21 -32.48 4.75
CA TYR A 195 7.10 -31.75 5.39
C TYR A 195 7.32 -31.63 6.90
N THR A 196 8.55 -31.93 7.33
CA THR A 196 8.95 -32.04 8.72
C THR A 196 9.95 -30.98 9.14
N ASP A 197 10.40 -30.14 8.20
CA ASP A 197 11.36 -29.10 8.50
C ASP A 197 10.68 -27.82 9.04
N ALA A 198 11.49 -26.91 9.57
CA ALA A 198 10.98 -25.65 10.14
C ALA A 198 10.63 -24.60 9.06
N THR A 199 11.10 -24.81 7.83
CA THR A 199 10.79 -24.00 6.67
C THR A 199 9.44 -24.31 6.04
N ASP A 200 8.84 -25.47 6.34
CA ASP A 200 7.56 -25.93 5.84
C ASP A 200 6.34 -25.16 6.37
N ASN A 201 6.27 -23.88 6.04
CA ASN A 201 5.17 -23.00 6.36
C ASN A 201 4.84 -22.08 5.19
N TYR A 202 3.61 -21.57 5.18
CA TYR A 202 3.11 -20.73 4.10
C TYR A 202 4.04 -19.55 3.77
N ALA A 203 4.57 -18.83 4.77
CA ALA A 203 5.39 -17.64 4.53
C ALA A 203 6.64 -17.95 3.68
N ASN A 204 7.32 -19.06 3.97
CA ASN A 204 8.48 -19.49 3.20
C ASN A 204 8.09 -19.96 1.79
N ALA A 205 6.92 -20.56 1.64
CA ALA A 205 6.43 -21.08 0.36
C ALA A 205 6.01 -20.02 -0.66
N TRP A 206 5.55 -18.84 -0.22
CA TRP A 206 5.13 -17.79 -1.16
C TRP A 206 6.22 -16.73 -1.41
N MET A 207 7.22 -16.58 -0.53
CA MET A 207 8.26 -15.55 -0.66
C MET A 207 9.46 -15.92 -1.53
N ASN A 208 9.61 -17.19 -1.90
CA ASN A 208 10.82 -17.73 -2.57
C ASN A 208 11.17 -17.13 -3.92
N HIS A 209 10.23 -16.48 -4.61
CA HIS A 209 10.52 -15.74 -5.84
C HIS A 209 11.26 -14.42 -5.61
N LEU A 210 11.29 -13.91 -4.37
CA LEU A 210 11.98 -12.68 -3.99
C LEU A 210 13.38 -12.95 -3.45
N TYR A 211 14.31 -12.05 -3.72
CA TYR A 211 15.70 -12.16 -3.26
C TYR A 211 16.42 -10.82 -3.13
N ILE A 212 17.55 -10.83 -2.41
CA ILE A 212 18.51 -9.71 -2.28
C ILE A 212 19.94 -10.20 -2.58
N TYR A 213 20.88 -9.28 -2.76
CA TYR A 213 22.31 -9.61 -2.93
C TYR A 213 23.16 -9.20 -1.73
N ALA A 214 22.87 -8.05 -1.12
CA ALA A 214 23.64 -7.54 0.01
C ALA A 214 22.77 -6.97 1.13
N ASP A 215 21.74 -6.19 0.77
CA ASP A 215 20.91 -5.46 1.71
C ASP A 215 19.49 -5.24 1.16
N LEU A 216 18.62 -4.68 2.00
CA LEU A 216 17.26 -4.27 1.65
C LEU A 216 17.19 -2.85 1.06
N GLU A 217 18.31 -2.26 0.65
CA GLU A 217 18.36 -0.96 -0.03
C GLU A 217 18.57 -1.11 -1.54
N GLY A 218 18.53 -2.35 -2.06
CA GLY A 218 18.77 -2.69 -3.46
C GLY A 218 20.25 -2.83 -3.81
N GLY A 219 21.12 -3.09 -2.82
CA GLY A 219 22.54 -3.29 -3.07
C GLY A 219 22.83 -4.58 -3.83
N ASN A 220 23.40 -4.46 -5.04
CA ASN A 220 24.03 -5.55 -5.81
C ASN A 220 25.49 -5.17 -6.14
N PRO A 221 26.41 -5.24 -5.15
CA PRO A 221 27.76 -4.68 -5.27
C PRO A 221 28.65 -5.40 -6.31
N ALA A 222 28.37 -6.67 -6.58
CA ALA A 222 29.07 -7.45 -7.60
C ALA A 222 28.45 -7.29 -9.00
N ASN A 223 27.32 -6.58 -9.11
CA ASN A 223 26.49 -6.53 -10.32
C ASN A 223 26.22 -7.94 -10.88
N SER A 224 25.93 -8.89 -9.97
CA SER A 224 25.73 -10.29 -10.31
C SER A 224 24.29 -10.57 -10.72
N SER A 225 24.11 -11.60 -11.54
CA SER A 225 22.84 -12.23 -11.89
C SER A 225 22.80 -13.72 -11.52
N LEU A 226 23.92 -14.27 -11.06
CA LEU A 226 24.10 -15.70 -10.78
C LEU A 226 23.18 -16.17 -9.65
N GLU A 227 22.62 -17.36 -9.79
CA GLU A 227 21.77 -18.01 -8.80
C GLU A 227 22.46 -18.19 -7.45
N GLY A 228 23.74 -18.58 -7.46
CA GLY A 228 24.53 -18.78 -6.25
C GLY A 228 24.82 -17.51 -5.43
N ASP A 229 24.63 -16.32 -6.03
CA ASP A 229 24.82 -15.04 -5.34
C ASP A 229 23.51 -14.48 -4.76
N LYS A 230 22.36 -15.08 -5.07
CA LYS A 230 21.03 -14.63 -4.62
C LYS A 230 20.75 -15.12 -3.21
N ILE A 231 20.46 -14.19 -2.31
CA ILE A 231 19.94 -14.49 -0.97
C ILE A 231 18.41 -14.48 -1.07
N ARG A 232 17.82 -15.67 -1.28
CA ARG A 232 16.37 -15.84 -1.45
C ARG A 232 15.60 -15.73 -0.13
N LEU A 233 14.40 -15.17 -0.22
CA LEU A 233 13.47 -15.05 0.91
C LEU A 233 12.62 -16.30 1.02
N GLY A 234 12.50 -16.91 2.20
CA GLY A 234 11.68 -18.10 2.39
C GLY A 234 12.30 -19.41 1.92
N VAL A 235 13.64 -19.47 1.77
CA VAL A 235 14.36 -20.64 1.28
C VAL A 235 15.32 -21.17 2.33
N ALA A 236 15.38 -22.49 2.48
CA ALA A 236 16.29 -23.11 3.43
C ALA A 236 17.76 -22.78 3.13
N GLY A 237 18.52 -22.44 4.18
CA GLY A 237 19.91 -21.98 4.03
C GLY A 237 20.08 -20.50 3.63
N HIS A 238 18.99 -19.79 3.29
CA HIS A 238 18.96 -18.34 3.04
C HIS A 238 18.18 -17.61 4.15
N VAL A 239 17.25 -16.71 3.82
CA VAL A 239 16.36 -16.07 4.80
C VAL A 239 15.17 -16.99 5.06
N GLN A 240 15.08 -17.53 6.28
CA GLN A 240 13.96 -18.35 6.72
C GLN A 240 13.03 -17.54 7.63
N TYR A 241 11.72 -17.60 7.38
CA TYR A 241 10.71 -16.98 8.22
C TYR A 241 10.21 -17.97 9.28
N PRO A 242 10.40 -17.66 10.57
CA PRO A 242 9.72 -18.37 11.65
C PRO A 242 8.19 -18.27 11.52
N PRO A 243 7.44 -19.16 12.19
CA PRO A 243 6.01 -18.94 12.39
C PRO A 243 5.74 -17.60 13.09
N ASN A 244 4.63 -16.94 12.73
CA ASN A 244 4.13 -15.70 13.31
C ASN A 244 5.03 -14.45 13.12
N VAL A 245 5.82 -14.38 12.05
CA VAL A 245 6.54 -13.15 11.67
C VAL A 245 6.24 -12.72 10.23
N GLY A 246 6.31 -11.42 9.99
CA GLY A 246 6.20 -10.85 8.64
C GLY A 246 7.49 -10.95 7.83
N ALA A 247 7.42 -10.52 6.57
CA ALA A 247 8.51 -10.50 5.58
C ALA A 247 9.79 -9.76 6.04
N SER A 248 9.66 -8.87 7.02
CA SER A 248 10.80 -8.16 7.63
C SER A 248 11.26 -8.75 8.96
N LEU A 249 10.88 -10.01 9.25
CA LEU A 249 11.07 -10.71 10.54
C LEU A 249 10.42 -10.00 11.72
N GLN A 250 9.51 -9.09 11.42
CA GLN A 250 8.77 -8.28 12.38
C GLN A 250 7.65 -9.11 13.04
N PRO A 251 7.57 -9.15 14.37
CA PRO A 251 6.56 -9.92 15.10
C PRO A 251 5.15 -9.31 15.00
N MET A 252 4.15 -10.18 14.84
CA MET A 252 2.75 -9.79 14.67
C MET A 252 2.09 -9.11 15.87
N GLY A 253 2.60 -9.35 17.08
CA GLY A 253 1.93 -8.94 18.30
C GLY A 253 2.88 -8.78 19.48
N PRO A 254 2.45 -8.07 20.53
CA PRO A 254 3.30 -7.57 21.61
C PRO A 254 3.93 -8.66 22.51
N GLY A 255 3.63 -9.94 22.28
CA GLY A 255 4.22 -11.10 22.97
C GLY A 255 4.92 -12.11 22.04
N VAL A 256 4.92 -11.89 20.73
CA VAL A 256 5.64 -12.76 19.78
C VAL A 256 7.10 -12.32 19.74
N VAL A 257 8.01 -13.19 20.16
CA VAL A 257 9.44 -12.95 20.05
C VAL A 257 9.88 -13.37 18.65
N GLY A 258 9.96 -12.42 17.72
CA GLY A 258 10.66 -12.63 16.45
C GLY A 258 12.16 -12.79 16.72
N ALA A 259 12.88 -13.55 15.88
CA ALA A 259 14.31 -13.77 16.01
C ALA A 259 15.11 -12.44 15.95
N GLY A 260 15.26 -11.76 17.08
CA GLY A 260 15.98 -10.48 17.19
C GLY A 260 15.15 -9.20 17.03
N PHE A 261 13.81 -9.27 16.94
CA PHE A 261 12.95 -8.10 16.68
C PHE A 261 11.96 -7.86 17.84
N GLY A 262 12.02 -6.67 18.45
CA GLY A 262 11.26 -6.31 19.64
C GLY A 262 9.97 -5.50 19.38
N ASN A 263 9.19 -5.82 18.34
CA ASN A 263 8.07 -5.00 17.80
C ASN A 263 8.39 -3.50 17.72
N VAL A 264 9.56 -3.16 17.19
CA VAL A 264 9.94 -1.76 16.93
C VAL A 264 9.93 -1.53 15.43
N LEU A 265 9.38 -0.40 14.99
CA LEU A 265 9.41 -0.04 13.57
C LEU A 265 10.84 0.22 13.13
N THR A 266 11.13 -0.20 11.90
CA THR A 266 12.43 -0.03 11.25
C THR A 266 12.38 1.15 10.28
N PHE A 267 13.49 1.84 10.03
CA PHE A 267 13.56 2.94 9.07
C PHE A 267 14.08 2.49 7.71
N SER A 268 13.35 2.80 6.63
CA SER A 268 13.65 2.36 5.25
C SER A 268 14.77 3.13 4.53
N LYS A 269 15.48 4.03 5.23
CA LYS A 269 16.61 4.83 4.72
C LYS A 269 16.31 5.54 3.40
N ASP A 270 17.30 5.80 2.55
CA ASP A 270 17.14 6.76 1.43
C ASP A 270 16.61 6.11 0.15
N SER A 271 16.75 4.78 -0.01
CA SER A 271 16.21 4.06 -1.16
C SER A 271 14.89 3.34 -0.90
N GLY A 272 14.41 3.27 0.35
CA GLY A 272 13.26 2.44 0.71
C GLY A 272 13.65 0.98 0.90
N THR A 273 12.68 0.11 1.16
CA THR A 273 12.93 -1.34 1.20
C THR A 273 12.80 -1.92 -0.21
N VAL A 274 13.89 -2.39 -0.80
CA VAL A 274 13.96 -2.88 -2.18
C VAL A 274 14.46 -4.32 -2.22
N VAL A 275 13.73 -5.18 -2.93
CA VAL A 275 14.10 -6.57 -3.24
C VAL A 275 14.13 -6.78 -4.75
N TYR A 276 14.58 -7.95 -5.21
CA TYR A 276 14.55 -8.34 -6.61
C TYR A 276 13.60 -9.51 -6.85
N THR A 277 13.06 -9.58 -8.05
CA THR A 277 12.34 -10.75 -8.59
C THR A 277 12.80 -11.05 -10.01
N GLN A 278 12.68 -12.31 -10.42
CA GLN A 278 13.03 -12.75 -11.76
C GLN A 278 11.84 -12.62 -12.71
N MET A 279 12.02 -11.92 -13.84
CA MET A 279 11.03 -11.76 -14.91
C MET A 279 11.29 -12.74 -16.07
N LYS A 280 10.44 -12.72 -17.12
CA LYS A 280 10.61 -13.57 -18.32
C LYS A 280 11.97 -13.40 -19.00
N VAL A 281 12.42 -12.15 -19.06
CA VAL A 281 13.54 -11.72 -19.91
C VAL A 281 14.50 -10.81 -19.15
N LEU A 282 14.24 -10.52 -17.88
CA LEU A 282 15.09 -9.70 -17.03
C LEU A 282 15.34 -10.48 -15.75
N GLU A 283 16.62 -10.70 -15.47
CA GLU A 283 17.00 -11.47 -14.30
C GLU A 283 16.73 -10.67 -13.04
N ASN A 284 17.23 -9.44 -12.96
CA ASN A 284 17.11 -8.59 -11.78
C ASN A 284 16.12 -7.44 -12.02
N LEU A 285 14.84 -7.68 -11.72
CA LEU A 285 13.87 -6.60 -11.60
C LEU A 285 13.80 -6.11 -10.14
N PRO A 286 14.16 -4.84 -9.84
CA PRO A 286 13.94 -4.29 -8.50
C PRO A 286 12.45 -4.11 -8.21
N VAL A 287 12.06 -4.34 -6.96
CA VAL A 287 10.71 -4.22 -6.43
C VAL A 287 10.80 -3.42 -5.14
N MET A 288 10.31 -2.18 -5.17
CA MET A 288 10.22 -1.33 -3.98
C MET A 288 9.01 -1.75 -3.14
N LEU A 289 9.28 -2.31 -1.98
CA LEU A 289 8.28 -2.78 -1.04
C LEU A 289 7.69 -1.66 -0.20
N THR A 290 8.49 -0.64 0.11
CA THR A 290 8.05 0.54 0.86
C THR A 290 8.78 1.80 0.41
N SER A 291 8.11 2.92 0.58
CA SER A 291 8.64 4.26 0.36
C SER A 291 9.96 4.51 1.14
N PRO A 292 10.94 5.23 0.55
CA PRO A 292 12.08 5.79 1.30
C PRO A 292 11.71 6.56 2.58
N ARG A 293 12.64 6.65 3.52
CA ARG A 293 12.60 7.53 4.70
C ARG A 293 11.32 7.42 5.52
N ILE A 294 10.76 6.21 5.60
CA ILE A 294 9.56 5.89 6.37
C ILE A 294 9.90 4.88 7.48
N TRP A 295 9.12 4.91 8.55
CA TRP A 295 9.16 3.89 9.58
C TRP A 295 8.19 2.77 9.21
N GLU A 296 8.65 1.53 9.22
CA GLU A 296 7.89 0.41 8.71
C GLU A 296 7.93 -0.83 9.62
N ALA A 297 6.87 -1.63 9.51
CA ALA A 297 6.92 -3.06 9.78
C ALA A 297 6.31 -3.77 8.57
N LEU A 298 7.19 -4.27 7.70
CA LEU A 298 6.87 -4.81 6.39
C LEU A 298 6.35 -6.25 6.49
N GLY A 299 5.27 -6.51 5.75
CA GLY A 299 4.66 -7.81 5.57
C GLY A 299 3.96 -8.34 6.82
N LEU A 300 3.30 -7.46 7.58
CA LEU A 300 2.57 -7.81 8.79
C LEU A 300 1.23 -8.46 8.45
N PRO A 301 1.05 -9.75 8.68
CA PRO A 301 -0.21 -10.43 8.45
C PRO A 301 -1.37 -9.90 9.32
N LEU A 302 -2.58 -9.85 8.77
CA LEU A 302 -3.76 -9.30 9.44
C LEU A 302 -4.87 -10.35 9.59
N THR A 303 -5.64 -10.25 10.67
CA THR A 303 -6.87 -11.02 10.85
C THR A 303 -8.09 -10.14 10.61
N PRO A 304 -9.05 -10.55 9.78
CA PRO A 304 -10.33 -9.87 9.69
C PRO A 304 -11.26 -10.21 10.86
N PHE A 305 -10.95 -11.19 11.69
CA PHE A 305 -11.88 -11.64 12.70
C PHE A 305 -11.82 -10.79 13.96
N GLU A 306 -12.95 -10.65 14.62
CA GLU A 306 -13.02 -10.24 16.01
C GLU A 306 -12.12 -11.12 16.88
N ASP A 307 -11.26 -10.50 17.69
CA ASP A 307 -10.33 -11.23 18.55
C ASP A 307 -11.04 -12.18 19.52
N THR A 308 -12.27 -11.85 19.92
CA THR A 308 -13.01 -12.59 20.94
C THR A 308 -13.78 -13.82 20.44
N ILE A 309 -13.69 -14.19 19.17
CA ILE A 309 -14.62 -15.18 18.61
C ILE A 309 -14.20 -16.65 18.81
N ASN A 310 -13.00 -16.91 19.32
CA ASN A 310 -12.46 -18.27 19.52
C ASN A 310 -12.73 -19.16 18.29
N PHE A 311 -12.38 -18.67 17.11
CA PHE A 311 -12.85 -19.15 15.80
C PHE A 311 -12.86 -20.68 15.64
N PHE A 312 -11.83 -21.39 16.15
CA PHE A 312 -11.70 -22.85 16.04
C PHE A 312 -12.27 -23.63 17.22
N GLY A 313 -12.54 -22.98 18.34
CA GLY A 313 -13.16 -23.62 19.49
C GLY A 313 -14.68 -23.68 19.39
N ASP A 314 -15.30 -22.74 18.67
CA ASP A 314 -16.74 -22.73 18.40
C ASP A 314 -17.09 -22.10 17.03
N PRO A 315 -16.82 -22.79 15.90
CA PRO A 315 -17.14 -22.25 14.57
C PRO A 315 -18.64 -21.98 14.34
N GLY A 316 -19.53 -22.60 15.11
CA GLY A 316 -20.97 -22.34 15.04
C GLY A 316 -21.37 -20.96 15.57
N ALA A 317 -20.49 -20.29 16.32
CA ALA A 317 -20.64 -18.91 16.77
C ALA A 317 -20.04 -17.88 15.79
N VAL A 318 -19.44 -18.33 14.68
CA VAL A 318 -18.79 -17.46 13.68
C VAL A 318 -19.75 -17.18 12.52
N ASP A 319 -20.06 -15.90 12.35
CA ASP A 319 -20.97 -15.38 11.34
C ASP A 319 -20.22 -14.37 10.46
N GLU A 320 -20.74 -14.07 9.27
CA GLU A 320 -20.17 -13.03 8.39
C GLU A 320 -20.17 -11.63 9.04
N ASP A 321 -21.13 -11.36 9.93
CA ASP A 321 -21.17 -10.11 10.70
C ASP A 321 -20.07 -10.00 11.77
N SER A 322 -19.28 -11.07 11.95
CA SER A 322 -18.10 -11.11 12.82
C SER A 322 -16.81 -10.68 12.12
N ILE A 323 -16.91 -10.33 10.84
CA ILE A 323 -15.80 -9.75 10.09
C ILE A 323 -15.64 -8.27 10.42
N ARG A 324 -14.39 -7.90 10.67
CA ARG A 324 -13.94 -6.55 10.90
C ARG A 324 -13.42 -5.94 9.60
N PRO A 325 -13.85 -4.71 9.28
CA PRO A 325 -13.42 -4.07 8.04
C PRO A 325 -11.99 -3.58 8.05
N TYR A 326 -11.28 -3.65 9.19
CA TYR A 326 -9.88 -3.26 9.26
C TYR A 326 -9.25 -3.81 10.54
N VAL A 327 -7.92 -3.83 10.62
CA VAL A 327 -7.18 -3.96 11.90
C VAL A 327 -6.73 -2.58 12.38
N PHE A 328 -6.76 -2.38 13.70
CA PHE A 328 -6.18 -1.20 14.32
C PHE A 328 -4.70 -1.38 14.58
N MET A 329 -3.91 -0.45 14.08
CA MET A 329 -2.47 -0.43 14.28
C MET A 329 -2.10 0.77 15.13
N ARG A 330 -1.22 0.58 16.12
CA ARG A 330 -0.67 1.68 16.92
C ARG A 330 0.84 1.67 16.89
N ALA A 331 1.40 2.87 17.05
CA ALA A 331 2.81 3.06 17.35
C ALA A 331 2.93 4.07 18.50
N GLU A 332 3.78 3.76 19.47
CA GLU A 332 4.09 4.60 20.62
C GLU A 332 5.56 5.00 20.59
N LEU A 333 5.81 6.29 20.84
CA LEU A 333 7.16 6.80 21.00
C LEU A 333 7.65 6.48 22.42
N GLN A 334 8.71 5.69 22.53
CA GLN A 334 9.33 5.32 23.82
C GLN A 334 10.78 5.78 23.88
N ASP A 335 11.25 6.15 25.07
CA ASP A 335 12.66 6.46 25.31
C ASP A 335 13.52 5.21 25.09
N TYR A 336 14.57 5.34 24.27
CA TYR A 336 15.40 4.21 23.85
C TYR A 336 16.12 3.51 25.01
N ASN A 337 16.56 4.26 26.02
CA ASN A 337 17.38 3.68 27.10
C ASN A 337 16.53 3.08 28.22
N THR A 338 15.37 3.68 28.48
CA THR A 338 14.53 3.32 29.64
C THR A 338 13.30 2.51 29.28
N GLY A 339 12.88 2.50 28.00
CA GLY A 339 11.63 1.91 27.55
C GLY A 339 10.38 2.65 28.04
N ALA A 340 10.53 3.82 28.66
CA ALA A 340 9.41 4.61 29.16
C ALA A 340 8.70 5.34 28.01
N ALA A 341 7.36 5.34 28.04
CA ALA A 341 6.56 6.12 27.09
C ALA A 341 6.90 7.61 27.17
N ILE A 342 7.08 8.25 26.01
CA ILE A 342 7.20 9.70 25.92
C ILE A 342 5.82 10.31 26.13
N LEU A 343 5.71 11.25 27.08
CA LEU A 343 4.46 11.87 27.44
C LEU A 343 4.31 13.27 26.83
N ASP A 344 3.11 13.59 26.37
CA ASP A 344 2.65 14.92 26.01
C ASP A 344 1.35 15.24 26.76
N ASP A 345 1.35 16.33 27.53
CA ASP A 345 0.30 16.68 28.48
C ASP A 345 -0.15 15.51 29.40
N GLY A 346 0.81 14.66 29.78
CA GLY A 346 0.58 13.50 30.65
C GLY A 346 0.09 12.24 29.92
N ASN A 347 -0.15 12.29 28.61
CA ASN A 347 -0.58 11.16 27.80
C ASN A 347 0.59 10.61 26.95
N PRO A 348 0.71 9.28 26.77
CA PRO A 348 1.68 8.72 25.84
C PRO A 348 1.51 9.26 24.42
N VAL A 349 2.62 9.61 23.78
CA VAL A 349 2.67 9.97 22.36
C VAL A 349 2.39 8.72 21.54
N ARG A 350 1.19 8.65 20.95
CA ARG A 350 0.73 7.52 20.14
C ARG A 350 0.20 8.00 18.79
N GLY A 351 0.62 7.30 17.75
CA GLY A 351 -0.07 7.27 16.47
C GLY A 351 -1.03 6.10 16.43
N PHE A 352 -1.98 6.18 15.52
CA PHE A 352 -2.74 5.01 15.10
C PHE A 352 -3.05 5.11 13.61
N GLY A 353 -3.27 3.97 12.98
CA GLY A 353 -3.83 3.85 11.62
C GLY A 353 -4.74 2.63 11.54
N THR A 354 -5.49 2.52 10.45
CA THR A 354 -6.28 1.33 10.15
C THR A 354 -5.75 0.67 8.88
N ALA A 355 -5.73 -0.65 8.89
CA ALA A 355 -5.44 -1.45 7.71
C ALA A 355 -6.75 -2.08 7.25
N PRO A 356 -7.40 -1.60 6.18
CA PRO A 356 -8.66 -2.19 5.71
C PRO A 356 -8.45 -3.65 5.32
N ILE A 357 -9.43 -4.48 5.65
CA ILE A 357 -9.41 -5.91 5.38
C ILE A 357 -10.65 -6.26 4.56
N ASP A 358 -10.40 -7.03 3.52
CA ASP A 358 -11.44 -7.53 2.63
C ASP A 358 -11.42 -9.06 2.67
N ILE A 359 -12.61 -9.64 2.69
CA ILE A 359 -12.83 -11.07 2.55
C ILE A 359 -13.82 -11.25 1.40
N PRO A 360 -13.44 -11.99 0.35
CA PRO A 360 -14.34 -12.24 -0.73
C PRO A 360 -15.49 -13.14 -0.32
N ASN A 361 -16.72 -12.72 -0.64
CA ASN A 361 -17.95 -13.50 -0.36
C ASN A 361 -18.19 -14.61 -1.38
N CYS A 362 -17.15 -15.38 -1.71
CA CYS A 362 -17.23 -16.44 -2.69
C CYS A 362 -18.37 -17.43 -2.36
N GLU A 363 -18.60 -17.70 -1.07
CA GLU A 363 -19.61 -18.63 -0.57
C GLU A 363 -21.05 -18.24 -0.91
N ARG A 364 -21.35 -16.95 -1.12
CA ARG A 364 -22.69 -16.50 -1.53
C ARG A 364 -23.08 -16.99 -2.94
N CYS A 365 -22.11 -17.37 -3.76
CA CYS A 365 -22.34 -17.94 -5.10
C CYS A 365 -21.82 -19.39 -5.21
N HIS A 366 -20.71 -19.72 -4.54
CA HIS A 366 -20.04 -21.00 -4.64
C HIS A 366 -20.44 -22.01 -3.56
N ALA A 367 -21.21 -21.61 -2.54
CA ALA A 367 -21.83 -22.54 -1.58
C ALA A 367 -23.36 -22.56 -1.68
N THR A 368 -23.97 -21.63 -2.41
CA THR A 368 -25.41 -21.63 -2.68
C THR A 368 -25.76 -22.64 -3.76
N PHE A 369 -26.99 -23.15 -3.73
CA PHE A 369 -27.48 -24.16 -4.65
C PHE A 369 -28.66 -23.63 -5.46
N SER A 370 -28.52 -23.64 -6.78
CA SER A 370 -29.62 -23.36 -7.74
C SER A 370 -30.28 -21.96 -7.61
N SER A 371 -29.57 -20.96 -7.09
CA SER A 371 -29.90 -19.53 -7.28
C SER A 371 -29.40 -19.01 -8.63
N VAL A 372 -29.80 -17.80 -9.04
CA VAL A 372 -29.45 -17.23 -10.37
C VAL A 372 -27.93 -17.12 -10.58
N ASN A 373 -27.20 -16.67 -9.56
CA ASN A 373 -25.74 -16.56 -9.61
C ASN A 373 -25.01 -17.76 -9.00
N SER A 374 -25.74 -18.81 -8.57
CA SER A 374 -25.15 -20.01 -7.98
C SER A 374 -24.23 -20.72 -8.98
N ALA A 375 -23.06 -21.11 -8.49
CA ALA A 375 -22.13 -21.97 -9.21
C ALA A 375 -22.52 -23.45 -9.11
N ASN A 376 -23.55 -23.82 -8.34
CA ASN A 376 -23.94 -25.20 -8.07
C ASN A 376 -25.41 -25.47 -8.46
N PRO A 377 -25.77 -25.40 -9.76
CA PRO A 377 -27.09 -25.83 -10.21
C PRO A 377 -27.27 -27.34 -10.04
N VAL A 378 -28.50 -27.80 -9.79
CA VAL A 378 -28.81 -29.24 -9.68
C VAL A 378 -28.25 -30.01 -10.88
N GLY A 379 -27.50 -31.09 -10.58
CA GLY A 379 -26.89 -31.95 -11.59
C GLY A 379 -25.48 -31.51 -12.04
N SER A 380 -24.95 -30.40 -11.53
CA SER A 380 -23.54 -30.08 -11.74
C SER A 380 -22.63 -31.04 -10.97
N PRO A 381 -21.44 -31.38 -11.49
CA PRO A 381 -20.56 -32.36 -10.84
C PRO A 381 -20.06 -31.95 -9.45
N GLN A 382 -19.98 -30.65 -9.18
CA GLN A 382 -19.60 -30.08 -7.89
C GLN A 382 -20.73 -30.11 -6.85
N TYR A 383 -21.99 -30.23 -7.25
CA TYR A 383 -23.16 -30.09 -6.36
C TYR A 383 -23.08 -31.00 -5.12
N ALA A 384 -22.82 -32.30 -5.33
CA ALA A 384 -22.76 -33.27 -4.24
C ALA A 384 -21.53 -33.05 -3.35
N LEU A 385 -20.38 -32.72 -3.93
CA LEU A 385 -19.13 -32.51 -3.21
C LEU A 385 -19.22 -31.30 -2.27
N VAL A 386 -19.84 -30.22 -2.73
CA VAL A 386 -20.08 -29.01 -1.92
C VAL A 386 -21.01 -29.34 -0.74
N MET A 387 -22.08 -30.10 -1.00
CA MET A 387 -23.00 -30.54 0.05
C MET A 387 -22.30 -31.45 1.09
N ASP A 388 -21.48 -32.38 0.63
CA ASP A 388 -20.70 -33.29 1.48
C ASP A 388 -19.70 -32.54 2.36
N GLU A 389 -19.08 -31.47 1.84
CA GLU A 389 -18.17 -30.61 2.60
C GLU A 389 -18.90 -29.82 3.69
N ILE A 390 -20.03 -29.19 3.35
CA ILE A 390 -20.85 -28.44 4.32
C ILE A 390 -21.32 -29.38 5.44
N ASN A 391 -21.82 -30.56 5.08
CA ASN A 391 -22.31 -31.55 6.05
C ASN A 391 -21.19 -32.08 6.96
N PHE A 392 -19.98 -32.30 6.42
CA PHE A 392 -18.84 -32.73 7.22
C PHE A 392 -18.53 -31.70 8.32
N TRP A 393 -18.42 -30.42 7.97
CA TRP A 393 -18.05 -29.38 8.94
C TRP A 393 -19.14 -29.10 9.96
N ASN A 394 -20.41 -29.12 9.52
CA ASN A 394 -21.53 -29.04 10.46
C ASN A 394 -21.50 -30.18 11.48
N CYS A 395 -21.18 -31.38 11.02
CA CYS A 395 -21.09 -32.56 11.87
C CYS A 395 -19.86 -32.53 12.79
N TYR A 396 -18.69 -32.15 12.27
CA TYR A 396 -17.43 -32.11 13.02
C TYR A 396 -17.48 -31.12 14.19
N TYR A 397 -18.07 -29.94 13.96
CA TYR A 397 -18.21 -28.91 15.00
C TYR A 397 -19.55 -28.95 15.73
N GLY A 398 -20.46 -29.85 15.36
CA GLY A 398 -21.79 -29.93 15.96
C GLY A 398 -22.70 -28.73 15.65
N ILE A 399 -22.46 -28.03 14.53
CA ILE A 399 -23.25 -26.87 14.10
C ILE A 399 -24.68 -27.28 13.80
N ASN A 400 -25.62 -26.68 14.52
CA ASN A 400 -27.05 -26.87 14.37
C ASN A 400 -27.73 -25.57 13.97
N THR A 401 -27.85 -25.35 12.66
CA THR A 401 -28.54 -24.17 12.11
C THR A 401 -30.00 -24.03 12.55
N ALA A 402 -30.67 -25.14 12.87
CA ALA A 402 -32.02 -25.11 13.41
C ALA A 402 -32.07 -24.64 14.87
N ALA A 403 -30.96 -24.75 15.61
CA ALA A 403 -30.79 -24.18 16.95
C ALA A 403 -30.27 -22.72 16.93
N GLY A 404 -29.93 -22.20 15.75
CA GLY A 404 -29.45 -20.83 15.57
C GLY A 404 -27.95 -20.70 15.35
N ASP A 405 -27.21 -21.81 15.26
CA ASP A 405 -25.78 -21.77 14.94
C ASP A 405 -25.58 -21.34 13.48
N SER A 406 -24.47 -20.67 13.20
CA SER A 406 -24.10 -20.29 11.85
C SER A 406 -23.39 -21.41 11.11
N ASP A 407 -23.80 -21.62 9.86
CA ASP A 407 -23.10 -22.51 8.92
C ASP A 407 -22.09 -21.79 8.03
N TRP A 408 -21.79 -20.51 8.31
CA TRP A 408 -20.97 -19.68 7.44
C TRP A 408 -19.60 -20.33 7.20
N TYR A 409 -18.92 -20.82 8.23
CA TYR A 409 -17.67 -21.57 8.10
C TYR A 409 -17.80 -22.79 7.17
N SER A 410 -18.84 -23.61 7.38
CA SER A 410 -19.12 -24.79 6.55
C SER A 410 -19.36 -24.40 5.09
N ARG A 411 -20.07 -23.29 4.84
CA ARG A 411 -20.29 -22.75 3.49
C ARG A 411 -19.01 -22.24 2.86
N LEU A 412 -18.09 -21.59 3.60
CA LEU A 412 -16.78 -21.20 3.05
C LEU A 412 -15.98 -22.42 2.58
N LYS A 413 -15.97 -23.49 3.37
CA LYS A 413 -15.32 -24.76 2.99
C LYS A 413 -15.98 -25.39 1.76
N GLY A 414 -17.31 -25.40 1.71
CA GLY A 414 -18.06 -25.81 0.52
C GLY A 414 -17.73 -24.97 -0.72
N ALA A 415 -17.59 -23.64 -0.57
CA ALA A 415 -17.23 -22.74 -1.64
C ALA A 415 -15.87 -23.06 -2.25
N ALA A 416 -14.87 -23.37 -1.42
CA ALA A 416 -13.55 -23.81 -1.88
C ALA A 416 -13.65 -25.06 -2.76
N ILE A 417 -14.39 -26.08 -2.32
CA ILE A 417 -14.60 -27.31 -3.09
C ILE A 417 -15.34 -27.03 -4.40
N SER A 418 -16.33 -26.13 -4.40
CA SER A 418 -17.00 -25.69 -5.64
C SER A 418 -16.00 -25.11 -6.64
N ILE A 419 -15.17 -24.15 -6.20
CA ILE A 419 -14.19 -23.47 -7.04
C ILE A 419 -13.16 -24.47 -7.59
N LEU A 420 -12.55 -25.28 -6.73
CA LEU A 420 -11.54 -26.25 -7.12
C LEU A 420 -12.12 -27.30 -8.07
N LYS A 421 -13.35 -27.78 -7.82
CA LYS A 421 -13.98 -28.74 -8.73
C LYS A 421 -14.32 -28.13 -10.08
N ILE A 422 -14.80 -26.89 -10.11
CA ILE A 422 -15.00 -26.15 -11.36
C ILE A 422 -13.68 -25.95 -12.08
N HIS A 423 -12.59 -25.70 -11.36
CA HIS A 423 -11.26 -25.56 -11.92
C HIS A 423 -10.79 -26.88 -12.56
N ASP A 424 -10.93 -28.01 -11.87
CA ASP A 424 -10.62 -29.33 -12.43
C ASP A 424 -11.42 -29.60 -13.71
N MET A 425 -12.72 -29.31 -13.70
CA MET A 425 -13.58 -29.52 -14.87
C MET A 425 -13.25 -28.60 -16.05
N LYS A 426 -13.00 -27.31 -15.80
CA LYS A 426 -12.82 -26.34 -16.89
C LYS A 426 -11.38 -26.20 -17.34
N ARG A 427 -10.44 -26.53 -16.47
CA ARG A 427 -8.99 -26.31 -16.65
C ARG A 427 -8.17 -27.59 -16.52
N GLY A 428 -8.78 -28.73 -16.21
CA GLY A 428 -8.11 -30.04 -16.23
C GLY A 428 -7.11 -30.25 -15.11
N THR A 429 -7.13 -29.41 -14.07
CA THR A 429 -6.41 -29.70 -12.84
C THR A 429 -7.01 -30.92 -12.13
N SER A 430 -6.33 -31.40 -11.10
CA SER A 430 -6.72 -32.58 -10.33
C SER A 430 -6.79 -32.31 -8.82
N PHE A 431 -7.08 -31.06 -8.43
CA PHE A 431 -7.11 -30.63 -7.03
C PHE A 431 -8.10 -31.41 -6.16
N THR A 432 -9.22 -31.86 -6.74
CA THR A 432 -10.27 -32.60 -6.01
C THR A 432 -10.18 -34.11 -6.21
N ALA A 433 -9.12 -34.64 -6.84
CA ALA A 433 -9.03 -36.06 -7.20
C ALA A 433 -9.08 -37.02 -5.99
N ASN A 434 -8.54 -36.58 -4.85
CA ASN A 434 -8.49 -37.35 -3.61
C ASN A 434 -9.59 -36.94 -2.61
N PHE A 435 -10.53 -36.08 -3.00
CA PHE A 435 -11.60 -35.62 -2.13
C PHE A 435 -12.77 -36.64 -2.06
N PRO A 436 -13.34 -36.92 -0.87
CA PRO A 436 -12.87 -36.49 0.44
C PRO A 436 -11.81 -37.46 0.99
N ALA A 437 -10.67 -36.93 1.42
CA ALA A 437 -9.62 -37.73 2.05
C ALA A 437 -9.95 -38.14 3.49
N THR A 438 -10.77 -37.33 4.18
CA THR A 438 -11.25 -37.57 5.54
C THR A 438 -12.77 -37.66 5.54
N THR A 439 -13.36 -38.54 6.34
CA THR A 439 -14.82 -38.60 6.55
C THR A 439 -15.16 -38.68 8.05
N ILE A 440 -16.41 -38.41 8.40
CA ILE A 440 -16.90 -38.41 9.78
C ILE A 440 -18.19 -39.23 9.93
N ASN A 441 -18.31 -39.97 11.02
CA ASN A 441 -19.58 -40.55 11.46
C ASN A 441 -20.29 -39.60 12.43
N CYS A 442 -21.35 -38.95 11.98
CA CYS A 442 -22.06 -37.95 12.79
C CYS A 442 -22.79 -38.48 14.02
N ALA A 443 -23.02 -39.78 14.12
CA ALA A 443 -23.59 -40.37 15.32
C ALA A 443 -22.56 -40.54 16.44
N THR A 444 -21.28 -40.73 16.10
CA THR A 444 -20.21 -41.05 17.06
C THR A 444 -19.13 -39.97 17.15
N GLY A 445 -19.05 -39.07 16.17
CA GLY A 445 -17.96 -38.11 16.01
C GLY A 445 -16.65 -38.73 15.52
N GLU A 446 -16.65 -40.03 15.19
CA GLU A 446 -15.44 -40.75 14.79
C GLU A 446 -15.03 -40.38 13.36
N LEU A 447 -13.75 -40.09 13.19
CA LEU A 447 -13.13 -39.77 11.91
C LEU A 447 -12.53 -41.01 11.27
N SER A 448 -12.51 -41.03 9.94
CA SER A 448 -11.83 -42.07 9.16
C SER A 448 -11.18 -41.49 7.90
N GLY A 449 -10.23 -42.20 7.30
CA GLY A 449 -9.42 -41.70 6.19
C GLY A 449 -8.12 -41.03 6.65
N ASP A 450 -7.62 -40.07 5.88
CA ASP A 450 -6.45 -39.27 6.25
C ASP A 450 -6.84 -38.22 7.30
N THR A 451 -6.36 -38.39 8.53
CA THR A 451 -6.63 -37.47 9.65
C THR A 451 -5.40 -36.64 10.03
N SER A 452 -4.38 -36.57 9.17
CA SER A 452 -3.07 -36.00 9.52
C SER A 452 -3.09 -34.50 9.83
N ASP A 453 -4.11 -33.76 9.37
CA ASP A 453 -4.32 -32.34 9.73
C ASP A 453 -5.77 -31.86 9.45
N ILE A 454 -6.73 -32.44 10.19
CA ILE A 454 -8.17 -32.28 9.92
C ILE A 454 -8.75 -30.90 10.22
N VAL A 455 -8.05 -30.04 10.97
CA VAL A 455 -8.65 -28.82 11.52
C VAL A 455 -8.63 -27.68 10.50
N GLN A 456 -7.87 -27.82 9.41
CA GLN A 456 -7.45 -26.66 8.61
C GLN A 456 -7.70 -26.81 7.10
N LYS A 457 -7.75 -28.03 6.57
CA LYS A 457 -7.80 -28.31 5.13
C LYS A 457 -9.20 -28.67 4.62
N THR A 458 -9.49 -28.39 3.35
CA THR A 458 -10.69 -28.86 2.63
C THR A 458 -10.71 -30.36 2.32
N ARG A 459 -10.08 -31.19 3.17
CA ARG A 459 -10.02 -32.65 3.06
C ARG A 459 -9.58 -33.14 1.67
N LEU A 460 -8.70 -32.40 1.00
CA LEU A 460 -8.18 -32.74 -0.32
C LEU A 460 -7.17 -33.91 -0.29
N GLY A 461 -6.65 -34.27 0.88
CA GLY A 461 -5.62 -35.31 1.01
C GLY A 461 -4.23 -34.87 0.57
N HIS A 462 -4.02 -33.56 0.42
CA HIS A 462 -2.74 -32.92 0.14
C HIS A 462 -2.67 -31.53 0.80
N GLU A 463 -1.65 -30.74 0.49
CA GLU A 463 -1.47 -29.36 0.93
C GLU A 463 -2.53 -28.38 0.39
N ALA A 464 -2.58 -27.17 0.94
CA ALA A 464 -3.47 -26.11 0.47
C ALA A 464 -3.14 -25.67 -0.97
N VAL A 465 -4.17 -25.29 -1.75
CA VAL A 465 -3.97 -24.80 -3.12
C VAL A 465 -3.60 -23.30 -3.11
N VAL A 466 -2.40 -22.98 -3.61
CA VAL A 466 -1.92 -21.61 -3.80
C VAL A 466 -1.92 -21.28 -5.30
N CYS A 467 -2.87 -20.43 -5.73
CA CYS A 467 -3.03 -20.08 -7.14
C CYS A 467 -1.77 -19.48 -7.75
N GLN A 468 -1.01 -18.72 -6.96
CA GLN A 468 0.21 -18.03 -7.39
C GLN A 468 1.37 -18.99 -7.70
N ARG A 469 1.26 -20.29 -7.39
CA ARG A 469 2.19 -21.30 -7.94
C ARG A 469 2.08 -21.45 -9.45
N CYS A 470 0.89 -21.23 -10.01
CA CYS A 470 0.61 -21.43 -11.43
C CYS A 470 0.28 -20.12 -12.15
N HIS A 471 -0.33 -19.16 -11.46
CA HIS A 471 -0.76 -17.88 -12.00
C HIS A 471 0.17 -16.76 -11.53
N ALA A 472 0.67 -15.94 -12.45
CA ALA A 472 1.31 -14.70 -12.08
C ALA A 472 0.33 -13.76 -11.34
N ASP A 473 0.87 -13.05 -10.37
CA ASP A 473 0.20 -12.08 -9.52
C ASP A 473 1.21 -10.98 -9.12
N ASN A 474 1.15 -9.87 -9.84
CA ASN A 474 1.99 -8.70 -9.61
C ASN A 474 1.73 -8.04 -8.24
N VAL A 475 0.60 -8.31 -7.58
CA VAL A 475 0.34 -7.81 -6.21
C VAL A 475 1.30 -8.38 -5.19
N ILE A 476 1.78 -9.62 -5.38
CA ILE A 476 2.83 -10.22 -4.53
C ILE A 476 4.19 -10.25 -5.23
N ALA A 477 4.34 -9.53 -6.34
CA ALA A 477 5.49 -9.58 -7.23
C ALA A 477 5.82 -10.99 -7.80
N ALA A 478 4.85 -11.92 -7.82
CA ALA A 478 4.96 -13.19 -8.53
C ALA A 478 4.71 -12.94 -10.02
N VAL A 479 5.75 -12.59 -10.76
CA VAL A 479 5.63 -12.03 -12.12
C VAL A 479 5.74 -13.06 -13.25
N LYS A 480 5.78 -14.36 -12.92
CA LYS A 480 5.85 -15.49 -13.86
C LYS A 480 4.66 -16.43 -13.67
N SER A 481 4.11 -16.92 -14.76
CA SER A 481 3.07 -17.95 -14.78
C SER A 481 3.64 -19.29 -15.24
N ALA A 482 2.97 -20.37 -14.85
CA ALA A 482 3.18 -21.69 -15.39
C ALA A 482 2.51 -21.85 -16.77
N ASN A 483 2.67 -23.03 -17.38
CA ASN A 483 2.10 -23.39 -18.68
C ASN A 483 1.06 -24.52 -18.54
N ILE A 484 0.13 -24.55 -19.49
CA ILE A 484 -0.84 -25.64 -19.65
C ILE A 484 -0.08 -26.91 -20.03
N GLY A 485 -0.12 -27.93 -19.16
CA GLY A 485 0.49 -29.23 -19.45
C GLY A 485 -0.46 -30.22 -20.10
N GLN A 486 0.10 -31.35 -20.53
CA GLN A 486 -0.64 -32.38 -21.27
C GLN A 486 -1.80 -32.97 -20.45
N GLU A 487 -1.56 -33.24 -19.16
CA GLU A 487 -2.57 -33.80 -18.26
C GLU A 487 -3.82 -32.89 -18.17
N MET A 488 -3.64 -31.56 -18.19
CA MET A 488 -4.76 -30.61 -18.17
C MET A 488 -5.64 -30.71 -19.41
N VAL A 489 -5.06 -31.01 -20.57
CA VAL A 489 -5.81 -31.24 -21.82
C VAL A 489 -6.49 -32.61 -21.79
N ASP A 490 -5.82 -33.62 -21.26
CA ASP A 490 -6.29 -35.01 -21.24
C ASP A 490 -7.42 -35.26 -20.22
N ASN A 491 -7.50 -34.44 -19.16
CA ASN A 491 -8.49 -34.56 -18.07
C ASN A 491 -9.93 -34.15 -18.45
N GLY A 492 -10.27 -34.14 -19.74
CA GLY A 492 -11.63 -33.85 -20.23
C GLY A 492 -12.09 -32.42 -19.96
N SER A 493 -11.15 -31.47 -19.98
CA SER A 493 -11.40 -30.07 -19.65
C SER A 493 -11.95 -29.24 -20.82
N ASP A 494 -12.39 -28.02 -20.53
CA ASP A 494 -12.76 -27.02 -21.56
C ASP A 494 -11.53 -26.38 -22.24
N ILE A 495 -10.32 -26.87 -21.97
CA ILE A 495 -9.10 -26.39 -22.61
C ILE A 495 -9.07 -26.88 -24.06
N ASP A 496 -8.92 -25.94 -24.99
CA ASP A 496 -8.67 -26.27 -26.39
C ASP A 496 -7.29 -26.95 -26.49
N PRO A 497 -7.17 -28.17 -27.07
CA PRO A 497 -5.89 -28.86 -27.21
C PRO A 497 -4.79 -28.05 -27.91
N SER A 498 -5.15 -27.06 -28.73
CA SER A 498 -4.19 -26.12 -29.34
C SER A 498 -3.49 -25.20 -28.32
N GLN A 499 -4.00 -25.13 -27.09
CA GLN A 499 -3.43 -24.36 -25.98
C GLN A 499 -2.40 -25.16 -25.17
N LEU A 500 -2.07 -26.39 -25.55
CA LEU A 500 -0.99 -27.15 -24.92
C LEU A 500 0.32 -26.35 -24.94
N GLY A 501 0.96 -26.22 -23.78
CA GLY A 501 2.18 -25.43 -23.60
C GLY A 501 1.93 -23.91 -23.55
N ALA A 502 0.70 -23.44 -23.78
CA ALA A 502 0.38 -22.02 -23.66
C ALA A 502 0.48 -21.56 -22.19
N LEU A 503 0.82 -20.29 -22.03
CA LEU A 503 0.93 -19.65 -20.74
C LEU A 503 -0.42 -19.61 -20.00
N ILE A 504 -0.39 -19.91 -18.70
CA ILE A 504 -1.50 -19.68 -17.78
C ILE A 504 -1.61 -18.18 -17.51
N ARG A 505 -2.81 -17.62 -17.67
CA ARG A 505 -3.04 -16.18 -17.54
C ARG A 505 -2.92 -15.71 -16.08
N PRO A 506 -2.56 -14.44 -15.83
CA PRO A 506 -2.43 -13.93 -14.47
C PRO A 506 -3.74 -13.99 -13.70
N LEU A 507 -3.64 -14.11 -12.37
CA LEU A 507 -4.77 -14.38 -11.48
C LEU A 507 -5.84 -13.29 -11.58
N THR A 508 -5.41 -12.03 -11.59
CA THR A 508 -6.31 -10.87 -11.73
C THR A 508 -7.10 -10.94 -13.03
N GLU A 509 -6.48 -11.26 -14.16
CA GLU A 509 -7.18 -11.34 -15.45
C GLU A 509 -8.24 -12.46 -15.45
N VAL A 510 -7.88 -13.65 -14.97
CA VAL A 510 -8.79 -14.81 -15.04
C VAL A 510 -10.00 -14.66 -14.13
N ILE A 511 -9.82 -14.15 -12.90
CA ILE A 511 -10.92 -13.98 -11.96
C ILE A 511 -11.93 -13.00 -12.53
N HIS A 512 -11.51 -11.80 -12.94
CA HIS A 512 -12.42 -10.80 -13.47
C HIS A 512 -13.10 -11.27 -14.77
N ARG A 513 -12.37 -11.97 -15.64
CA ARG A 513 -12.90 -12.48 -16.91
C ARG A 513 -13.99 -13.54 -16.75
N GLU A 514 -13.85 -14.45 -15.80
CA GLU A 514 -14.85 -15.50 -15.55
C GLU A 514 -16.10 -14.95 -14.80
N HIS A 515 -15.99 -13.78 -14.16
CA HIS A 515 -17.07 -13.14 -13.41
C HIS A 515 -17.73 -11.96 -14.14
N ARG A 516 -17.18 -11.47 -15.26
CA ARG A 516 -17.73 -10.31 -15.98
C ARG A 516 -19.19 -10.42 -16.44
N ASN A 517 -19.70 -11.64 -16.64
CA ASN A 517 -21.03 -11.89 -17.21
C ASN A 517 -22.11 -12.18 -16.15
N ARG A 518 -21.85 -11.93 -14.87
CA ARG A 518 -22.83 -12.14 -13.80
C ARG A 518 -23.87 -11.02 -13.77
N GLU A 519 -25.09 -11.34 -13.33
CA GLU A 519 -26.18 -10.37 -13.19
C GLU A 519 -25.98 -9.56 -11.91
N PHE A 520 -25.13 -8.52 -12.01
CA PHE A 520 -24.75 -7.66 -10.90
C PHE A 520 -24.92 -6.16 -11.17
N SER A 521 -25.45 -5.76 -12.32
CA SER A 521 -25.69 -4.36 -12.60
C SER A 521 -26.87 -3.80 -11.78
N ASP A 522 -26.78 -2.53 -11.41
CA ASP A 522 -27.90 -1.77 -10.85
C ASP A 522 -28.82 -1.20 -11.95
N SER A 523 -29.85 -0.47 -11.54
CA SER A 523 -30.84 0.13 -12.47
C SER A 523 -30.25 1.21 -13.38
N LEU A 524 -29.05 1.71 -13.08
CA LEU A 524 -28.31 2.71 -13.84
C LEU A 524 -27.20 2.07 -14.70
N GLY A 525 -27.12 0.73 -14.73
CA GLY A 525 -26.14 -0.03 -15.50
C GLY A 525 -24.77 -0.14 -14.85
N ARG A 526 -24.57 0.36 -13.63
CA ARG A 526 -23.28 0.21 -12.93
C ARG A 526 -23.14 -1.22 -12.43
N ASN A 527 -22.03 -1.87 -12.79
CA ASN A 527 -21.75 -3.21 -12.33
C ASN A 527 -21.40 -3.20 -10.82
N GLY A 528 -22.14 -3.96 -10.01
CA GLY A 528 -21.91 -4.14 -8.57
C GLY A 528 -21.08 -5.38 -8.21
N GLY A 529 -20.56 -6.09 -9.21
CA GLY A 529 -19.81 -7.34 -9.06
C GLY A 529 -18.49 -7.15 -8.31
N CYS A 530 -17.90 -5.95 -8.39
CA CYS A 530 -16.75 -5.58 -7.56
C CYS A 530 -17.09 -5.76 -6.08
N GLN A 531 -18.18 -5.17 -5.59
CA GLN A 531 -18.63 -5.27 -4.19
C GLN A 531 -19.26 -6.63 -3.86
N GLY A 532 -19.73 -7.37 -4.88
CA GLY A 532 -20.16 -8.75 -4.69
C GLY A 532 -19.00 -9.65 -4.23
N CYS A 533 -17.80 -9.44 -4.78
CA CYS A 533 -16.59 -10.21 -4.48
C CYS A 533 -15.63 -9.50 -3.53
N HIS A 534 -15.64 -8.18 -3.44
CA HIS A 534 -14.80 -7.36 -2.56
C HIS A 534 -15.71 -6.54 -1.63
N PRO A 535 -16.52 -7.23 -0.81
CA PRO A 535 -17.51 -6.59 0.00
C PRO A 535 -16.88 -5.75 1.10
N SER A 536 -17.66 -4.81 1.57
CA SER A 536 -17.22 -3.80 2.50
C SER A 536 -17.99 -4.01 3.80
N HIS A 537 -17.40 -4.73 4.75
CA HIS A 537 -17.99 -4.93 6.07
C HIS A 537 -18.04 -3.60 6.84
N ARG A 538 -18.93 -3.49 7.82
CA ARG A 538 -19.10 -2.28 8.63
C ARG A 538 -18.53 -2.49 10.03
N SER A 539 -18.04 -1.42 10.65
CA SER A 539 -17.45 -1.51 11.99
C SER A 539 -18.47 -1.86 13.08
N ASP A 540 -19.76 -1.64 12.81
CA ASP A 540 -20.86 -2.05 13.70
C ASP A 540 -21.33 -3.50 13.46
N GLY A 541 -20.73 -4.20 12.50
CA GLY A 541 -21.09 -5.57 12.12
C GLY A 541 -22.41 -5.69 11.35
N SER A 542 -23.18 -4.62 11.14
CA SER A 542 -24.48 -4.77 10.46
C SER A 542 -24.30 -5.17 9.00
N LEU A 543 -25.09 -6.16 8.55
CA LEU A 543 -25.23 -6.55 7.15
C LEU A 543 -26.46 -5.88 6.49
N ASP A 544 -27.09 -4.89 7.15
CA ASP A 544 -28.17 -4.12 6.56
C ASP A 544 -27.66 -3.33 5.34
N ASN A 545 -28.39 -3.41 4.22
CA ASN A 545 -28.01 -2.79 2.94
C ASN A 545 -26.62 -3.25 2.43
N TYR A 546 -26.26 -4.50 2.72
CA TYR A 546 -25.04 -5.13 2.21
C TYR A 546 -25.17 -5.42 0.69
N PRO A 547 -24.12 -5.25 -0.13
CA PRO A 547 -24.23 -5.27 -1.60
C PRO A 547 -24.69 -6.61 -2.21
N ILE A 548 -24.47 -7.72 -1.52
CA ILE A 548 -24.75 -9.07 -2.01
C ILE A 548 -25.65 -9.82 -1.02
N THR A 549 -26.74 -10.38 -1.53
CA THR A 549 -27.69 -11.19 -0.75
C THR A 549 -27.12 -12.57 -0.42
N GLN A 550 -27.74 -13.31 0.52
CA GLN A 550 -27.28 -14.67 0.86
C GLN A 550 -27.36 -15.64 -0.33
N ASP A 551 -28.29 -15.39 -1.26
CA ASP A 551 -28.46 -16.17 -2.48
C ASP A 551 -27.55 -15.72 -3.65
N GLY A 552 -26.64 -14.77 -3.41
CA GLY A 552 -25.68 -14.30 -4.40
C GLY A 552 -26.22 -13.26 -5.40
N MET A 553 -27.38 -12.65 -5.12
CA MET A 553 -27.96 -11.57 -5.94
C MET A 553 -27.41 -10.20 -5.54
N ASN A 554 -27.33 -9.27 -6.49
CA ASN A 554 -27.10 -7.85 -6.19
C ASN A 554 -28.30 -7.26 -5.44
N PHE A 555 -28.09 -6.83 -4.20
CA PHE A 555 -29.13 -6.21 -3.36
C PHE A 555 -29.67 -4.92 -3.99
N PHE A 556 -28.83 -4.18 -4.72
CA PHE A 556 -29.15 -2.90 -5.35
C PHE A 556 -29.55 -3.02 -6.82
N ALA A 557 -29.81 -4.24 -7.34
CA ALA A 557 -30.18 -4.44 -8.75
C ALA A 557 -31.33 -3.54 -9.22
N GLY A 558 -32.36 -3.35 -8.38
CA GLY A 558 -33.50 -2.48 -8.66
C GLY A 558 -33.31 -1.00 -8.29
N SER A 559 -32.10 -0.60 -7.86
CA SER A 559 -31.80 0.75 -7.38
C SER A 559 -30.40 1.20 -7.83
N ASP A 560 -29.58 1.76 -6.94
CA ASP A 560 -28.26 2.32 -7.24
C ASP A 560 -27.24 1.75 -6.25
N ASN A 561 -26.17 1.14 -6.76
CA ASN A 561 -25.16 0.48 -5.94
C ASN A 561 -24.46 1.45 -4.96
N ARG A 562 -24.43 2.76 -5.27
CA ARG A 562 -23.85 3.79 -4.38
C ARG A 562 -24.65 4.02 -3.11
N ASN A 563 -25.85 3.45 -3.00
CA ASN A 563 -26.63 3.48 -1.77
C ASN A 563 -26.23 2.41 -0.76
N ALA A 564 -25.25 1.55 -1.09
CA ALA A 564 -24.68 0.62 -0.12
C ALA A 564 -24.28 1.37 1.15
N ALA A 565 -24.62 0.82 2.32
CA ALA A 565 -24.50 1.50 3.61
C ALA A 565 -23.05 1.57 4.14
N GLY A 566 -22.09 1.50 3.22
CA GLY A 566 -20.66 1.66 3.45
C GLY A 566 -19.89 0.39 3.77
N GLY A 567 -18.58 0.56 3.91
CA GLY A 567 -17.55 -0.37 4.41
C GLY A 567 -16.21 -0.02 3.74
N CYS A 568 -15.26 -0.96 3.57
CA CYS A 568 -13.90 -0.69 3.03
C CYS A 568 -13.83 0.26 1.81
N TYR A 569 -14.63 0.05 0.77
CA TYR A 569 -14.47 0.76 -0.51
C TYR A 569 -15.59 1.77 -0.80
N VAL A 570 -16.85 1.42 -0.49
CA VAL A 570 -18.00 2.32 -0.68
C VAL A 570 -18.18 3.17 0.56
N GLY A 571 -18.21 4.49 0.43
CA GLY A 571 -18.40 5.43 1.53
C GLY A 571 -17.17 5.70 2.39
N ARG A 572 -16.17 4.81 2.44
CA ARG A 572 -14.86 5.08 3.09
C ARG A 572 -13.82 5.72 2.17
N ASP A 573 -13.97 5.57 0.87
CA ASP A 573 -13.22 6.38 -0.07
C ASP A 573 -13.90 7.75 -0.14
N VAL A 574 -13.13 8.83 0.05
CA VAL A 574 -13.67 10.20 0.03
C VAL A 574 -14.44 10.48 -1.26
N HIS A 575 -14.03 9.93 -2.40
CA HIS A 575 -14.65 10.16 -3.70
C HIS A 575 -15.97 9.38 -3.87
N SER A 576 -16.11 8.23 -3.21
CA SER A 576 -17.36 7.45 -3.19
C SER A 576 -18.31 7.90 -2.07
N ASN A 577 -17.84 8.72 -1.12
CA ASN A 577 -18.64 9.17 0.02
C ASN A 577 -19.60 10.33 -0.36
N PRO A 578 -20.93 10.14 -0.23
CA PRO A 578 -21.91 11.20 -0.49
C PRO A 578 -21.89 12.34 0.55
N GLY A 579 -21.36 12.08 1.75
CA GLY A 579 -21.25 13.00 2.88
C GLY A 579 -20.03 13.92 2.87
N ARG A 580 -19.04 13.70 1.99
CA ARG A 580 -17.74 14.42 1.95
C ARG A 580 -17.81 15.95 1.86
N ASN A 581 -18.97 16.46 1.42
CA ASN A 581 -19.23 17.89 1.22
C ASN A 581 -20.16 18.49 2.31
N THR A 582 -20.43 17.74 3.38
CA THR A 582 -21.41 18.12 4.41
C THR A 582 -21.00 17.73 5.84
N ASP A 583 -19.78 17.21 6.01
CA ASP A 583 -19.30 16.62 7.26
C ASP A 583 -18.40 17.56 8.09
N GLY A 584 -18.24 18.82 7.67
CA GLY A 584 -17.42 19.81 8.36
C GLY A 584 -15.91 19.72 8.08
N ALA A 585 -15.48 18.81 7.20
CA ALA A 585 -14.11 18.69 6.71
C ALA A 585 -13.99 18.96 5.21
N GLU A 586 -14.90 19.75 4.66
CA GLU A 586 -15.02 19.96 3.22
C GLU A 586 -13.76 20.61 2.63
N THR A 587 -13.26 20.06 1.52
CA THR A 587 -12.14 20.62 0.76
C THR A 587 -12.55 20.94 -0.68
N PRO A 588 -12.10 22.06 -1.27
CA PRO A 588 -12.32 22.33 -2.69
C PRO A 588 -11.75 21.21 -3.56
N SER A 589 -12.52 20.72 -4.53
CA SER A 589 -12.14 19.51 -5.29
C SER A 589 -11.12 19.74 -6.41
N HIS A 590 -10.67 20.97 -6.68
CA HIS A 590 -9.62 21.33 -7.68
C HIS A 590 -9.49 20.37 -8.88
N LEU A 591 -10.54 20.31 -9.70
CA LEU A 591 -10.72 19.28 -10.73
C LEU A 591 -10.27 19.73 -12.13
N ASN A 592 -9.69 18.80 -12.88
CA ASN A 592 -9.49 18.93 -14.32
C ASN A 592 -10.83 18.71 -15.07
N PRO A 593 -10.90 18.85 -16.41
CA PRO A 593 -12.13 18.63 -17.17
C PRO A 593 -12.77 17.25 -17.01
N ILE A 594 -11.97 16.18 -16.84
CA ILE A 594 -12.44 14.81 -16.61
C ILE A 594 -13.14 14.72 -15.25
N GLY A 595 -12.50 15.22 -14.19
CA GLY A 595 -13.08 15.24 -12.85
C GLY A 595 -14.37 16.07 -12.77
N GLN A 596 -14.41 17.22 -13.46
CA GLN A 596 -15.64 18.03 -13.56
C GLN A 596 -16.77 17.28 -14.26
N TRP A 597 -16.43 16.51 -15.31
CA TRP A 597 -17.39 15.67 -16.01
C TRP A 597 -17.91 14.55 -15.09
N LEU A 598 -17.05 13.87 -14.33
CA LEU A 598 -17.45 12.85 -13.35
C LEU A 598 -18.39 13.42 -12.29
N VAL A 599 -18.09 14.61 -11.74
CA VAL A 599 -18.99 15.25 -10.76
C VAL A 599 -20.38 15.47 -11.34
N THR A 600 -20.45 15.91 -12.60
CA THR A 600 -21.72 16.27 -13.24
C THR A 600 -22.51 15.04 -13.69
N ASN A 601 -21.84 14.07 -14.32
CA ASN A 601 -22.47 12.97 -15.05
C ASN A 601 -22.46 11.64 -14.29
N VAL A 602 -21.68 11.55 -13.21
CA VAL A 602 -21.63 10.37 -12.33
C VAL A 602 -22.07 10.78 -10.94
N ALA A 603 -21.31 11.60 -10.22
CA ALA A 603 -21.59 11.87 -8.82
C ALA A 603 -22.95 12.52 -8.57
N LYS A 604 -23.43 13.36 -9.50
CA LYS A 604 -24.71 14.10 -9.40
C LYS A 604 -25.74 13.69 -10.44
N ASP A 605 -25.58 12.55 -11.09
CA ASP A 605 -26.47 12.04 -12.14
C ASP A 605 -27.94 11.85 -11.67
N THR A 606 -28.14 11.61 -10.38
CA THR A 606 -29.45 11.46 -9.72
C THR A 606 -29.99 12.76 -9.13
N GLY A 607 -29.33 13.90 -9.36
CA GLY A 607 -29.68 15.21 -8.80
C GLY A 607 -29.18 15.48 -7.38
N THR A 608 -28.57 14.48 -6.73
CA THR A 608 -27.88 14.60 -5.44
C THR A 608 -26.47 14.01 -5.54
N ASP A 609 -25.53 14.50 -4.73
CA ASP A 609 -24.17 13.95 -4.70
C ASP A 609 -24.17 12.55 -4.07
N LYS A 610 -23.91 11.54 -4.89
CA LYS A 610 -23.81 10.12 -4.52
C LYS A 610 -22.36 9.61 -4.52
N GLY A 611 -21.40 10.48 -4.85
CA GLY A 611 -20.02 10.06 -5.12
C GLY A 611 -19.88 9.28 -6.44
N ILE A 612 -18.63 8.93 -6.75
CA ILE A 612 -18.28 8.09 -7.91
C ILE A 612 -18.23 6.61 -7.52
N TRP A 613 -18.15 5.73 -8.53
CA TRP A 613 -18.10 4.28 -8.36
C TRP A 613 -16.69 3.71 -8.62
N CYS A 614 -16.42 2.50 -8.15
CA CYS A 614 -15.09 1.87 -8.23
C CYS A 614 -14.54 1.82 -9.66
N THR A 615 -15.40 1.56 -10.64
CA THR A 615 -15.03 1.49 -12.07
C THR A 615 -14.72 2.85 -12.68
N ASN A 616 -15.05 3.96 -12.00
CA ASN A 616 -14.64 5.30 -12.42
C ASN A 616 -13.19 5.61 -11.99
N CYS A 617 -12.67 4.90 -10.97
CA CYS A 617 -11.26 4.97 -10.57
C CYS A 617 -10.44 3.91 -11.31
N HIS A 618 -10.87 2.64 -11.24
CA HIS A 618 -10.26 1.52 -11.95
C HIS A 618 -10.86 1.41 -13.34
N SER A 619 -10.33 2.21 -14.28
CA SER A 619 -10.93 2.45 -15.58
C SER A 619 -9.93 2.28 -16.72
N GLN A 620 -10.39 1.84 -17.90
CA GLN A 620 -9.53 1.74 -19.08
C GLN A 620 -9.00 3.12 -19.49
N LEU A 621 -9.79 4.17 -19.26
CA LEU A 621 -9.36 5.52 -19.61
C LEU A 621 -8.12 5.92 -18.81
N GLY A 622 -8.06 5.62 -17.51
CA GLY A 622 -6.89 5.90 -16.67
C GLY A 622 -5.60 5.29 -17.22
N GLN A 623 -5.67 4.02 -17.64
CA GLN A 623 -4.52 3.33 -18.26
C GLN A 623 -4.07 3.99 -19.56
N GLU A 624 -5.01 4.36 -20.44
CA GLU A 624 -4.69 5.04 -21.70
C GLU A 624 -4.11 6.44 -21.50
N LEU A 625 -4.61 7.20 -20.51
CA LEU A 625 -4.05 8.49 -20.13
C LEU A 625 -2.61 8.34 -19.65
N TRP A 626 -2.36 7.38 -18.75
CA TRP A 626 -1.02 7.08 -18.24
C TRP A 626 -0.05 6.69 -19.37
N LYS A 627 -0.49 5.83 -20.31
CA LYS A 627 0.32 5.44 -21.49
C LYS A 627 0.76 6.66 -22.31
N LYS A 628 -0.10 7.69 -22.44
CA LYS A 628 0.21 8.92 -23.20
C LYS A 628 1.01 9.98 -22.45
N ASP A 629 1.06 9.94 -21.13
CA ASP A 629 1.72 10.99 -20.35
C ASP A 629 3.23 11.10 -20.65
N ASN A 630 3.73 12.32 -20.68
CA ASN A 630 5.14 12.66 -20.76
C ASN A 630 5.37 13.92 -19.93
N MET A 631 5.33 13.75 -18.61
CA MET A 631 5.30 14.81 -17.61
C MET A 631 6.48 14.67 -16.66
N SER A 632 7.47 15.56 -16.81
CA SER A 632 8.65 15.59 -15.94
C SER A 632 8.33 16.08 -14.53
N ASP A 633 7.28 16.90 -14.38
CA ASP A 633 6.80 17.42 -13.11
C ASP A 633 5.29 17.75 -13.23
N PRO A 634 4.41 16.77 -12.99
CA PRO A 634 2.96 16.93 -13.03
C PRO A 634 2.44 18.01 -12.07
N ILE A 635 3.04 18.15 -10.89
CA ILE A 635 2.65 19.13 -9.85
C ILE A 635 2.76 20.56 -10.39
N HIS A 636 3.80 20.85 -11.16
CA HIS A 636 4.00 22.17 -11.77
C HIS A 636 3.47 22.26 -13.20
N GLY A 637 2.82 21.20 -13.71
CA GLY A 637 2.35 21.12 -15.09
C GLY A 637 3.48 21.17 -16.12
N VAL A 638 4.69 20.73 -15.77
CA VAL A 638 5.86 20.74 -16.66
C VAL A 638 6.04 19.37 -17.30
N GLY A 639 6.09 19.35 -18.62
CA GLY A 639 6.25 18.14 -19.41
C GLY A 639 6.19 18.43 -20.90
N VAL A 640 6.31 17.37 -21.70
CA VAL A 640 6.10 17.43 -23.14
C VAL A 640 4.60 17.36 -23.45
N TYR A 641 3.87 16.47 -22.78
CA TYR A 641 2.45 16.25 -23.09
C TYR A 641 1.69 15.52 -21.98
N THR A 642 0.42 15.87 -21.81
CA THR A 642 -0.58 15.07 -21.09
C THR A 642 -1.96 15.29 -21.70
N ALA A 643 -2.72 14.22 -21.91
CA ALA A 643 -4.09 14.29 -22.42
C ALA A 643 -5.08 14.81 -21.36
N ARG A 644 -4.67 14.82 -20.08
CA ARG A 644 -5.51 15.14 -18.92
C ARG A 644 -5.96 16.61 -18.85
N ASN A 645 -5.23 17.47 -19.56
CA ASN A 645 -5.51 18.91 -19.64
C ASN A 645 -6.43 19.28 -20.81
N GLU A 646 -6.78 18.32 -21.66
CA GLU A 646 -7.65 18.55 -22.82
C GLU A 646 -9.13 18.68 -22.41
N SER A 647 -9.95 19.27 -23.28
CA SER A 647 -11.40 19.27 -23.08
C SER A 647 -11.97 17.85 -23.05
N PHE A 648 -12.95 17.58 -22.19
CA PHE A 648 -13.59 16.27 -22.10
C PHE A 648 -15.05 16.32 -22.61
N PRO A 649 -15.51 15.35 -23.43
CA PRO A 649 -14.77 14.18 -23.92
C PRO A 649 -13.93 14.44 -25.20
N ALA A 650 -14.27 15.44 -26.00
CA ALA A 650 -13.76 15.59 -27.38
C ALA A 650 -12.23 15.72 -27.50
N GLY A 651 -11.60 16.54 -26.66
CA GLY A 651 -10.15 16.73 -26.68
C GLY A 651 -9.39 15.49 -26.25
N VAL A 652 -9.84 14.84 -25.17
CA VAL A 652 -9.25 13.57 -24.70
C VAL A 652 -9.42 12.47 -25.74
N ALA A 653 -10.60 12.35 -26.36
CA ALA A 653 -10.86 11.37 -27.43
C ALA A 653 -9.91 11.56 -28.62
N ALA A 654 -9.72 12.81 -29.07
CA ALA A 654 -8.79 13.14 -30.14
C ALA A 654 -7.33 12.83 -29.76
N ALA A 655 -6.92 13.12 -28.52
CA ALA A 655 -5.59 12.82 -28.00
C ALA A 655 -5.27 11.32 -27.96
N LEU A 656 -6.28 10.51 -27.61
CA LEU A 656 -6.16 9.05 -27.53
C LEU A 656 -6.38 8.37 -28.89
N GLY A 657 -6.92 9.07 -29.88
CA GLY A 657 -7.25 8.51 -31.20
C GLY A 657 -8.47 7.59 -31.19
N VAL A 658 -9.43 7.86 -30.30
CA VAL A 658 -10.67 7.08 -30.15
C VAL A 658 -11.90 7.99 -30.32
N SER A 659 -13.10 7.41 -30.32
CA SER A 659 -14.35 8.18 -30.37
C SER A 659 -14.71 8.73 -28.98
N GLU A 660 -15.44 9.85 -28.95
CA GLU A 660 -15.98 10.41 -27.70
C GLU A 660 -16.82 9.38 -26.91
N ALA A 661 -17.62 8.58 -27.62
CA ALA A 661 -18.41 7.52 -27.02
C ALA A 661 -17.54 6.45 -26.33
N GLN A 662 -16.43 6.06 -26.98
CA GLN A 662 -15.48 5.10 -26.40
C GLN A 662 -14.77 5.70 -25.17
N THR A 663 -14.35 6.97 -25.26
CA THR A 663 -13.74 7.69 -24.12
C THR A 663 -14.67 7.75 -22.92
N ILE A 664 -15.97 8.03 -23.13
CA ILE A 664 -16.98 8.01 -22.07
C ILE A 664 -17.18 6.60 -21.53
N ALA A 665 -17.32 5.59 -22.40
CA ALA A 665 -17.53 4.21 -22.00
C ALA A 665 -16.36 3.66 -21.17
N TRP A 666 -15.13 4.10 -21.46
CA TRP A 666 -13.95 3.74 -20.67
C TRP A 666 -13.87 4.46 -19.32
N LEU A 667 -14.47 5.64 -19.15
CA LEU A 667 -14.49 6.40 -17.89
C LEU A 667 -15.68 6.02 -16.98
N ASP A 668 -16.84 5.79 -17.58
CA ASP A 668 -18.07 5.41 -16.89
C ASP A 668 -18.68 4.17 -17.54
N PRO A 669 -18.06 2.98 -17.36
CA PRO A 669 -18.50 1.76 -18.01
C PRO A 669 -19.88 1.33 -17.48
N LYS A 670 -20.82 1.11 -18.42
CA LYS A 670 -22.21 0.66 -18.14
C LYS A 670 -22.54 -0.73 -18.68
N THR A 671 -21.62 -1.34 -19.41
CA THR A 671 -21.78 -2.69 -19.94
C THR A 671 -20.72 -3.62 -19.35
N ASN A 672 -21.00 -4.92 -19.37
CA ASN A 672 -20.04 -5.93 -18.94
C ASN A 672 -18.77 -5.92 -19.81
N ALA A 673 -18.89 -5.58 -21.10
CA ALA A 673 -17.75 -5.48 -21.99
C ALA A 673 -16.86 -4.29 -21.62
N ASP A 674 -17.45 -3.11 -21.40
CA ASP A 674 -16.69 -1.90 -21.03
C ASP A 674 -16.08 -2.04 -19.64
N THR A 675 -16.82 -2.62 -18.69
CA THR A 675 -16.31 -2.91 -17.34
C THR A 675 -15.11 -3.84 -17.44
N ALA A 676 -15.17 -4.85 -18.31
CA ALA A 676 -14.13 -5.85 -18.44
C ALA A 676 -12.91 -5.45 -19.29
N ALA A 677 -12.94 -4.26 -19.91
CA ALA A 677 -11.93 -3.84 -20.88
C ALA A 677 -10.51 -3.85 -20.29
N ILE A 678 -10.36 -3.42 -19.04
CA ILE A 678 -9.06 -3.38 -18.35
C ILE A 678 -8.44 -4.76 -18.10
N TRP A 679 -9.22 -5.84 -18.25
CA TRP A 679 -8.77 -7.23 -18.13
C TRP A 679 -8.91 -7.98 -19.47
N ASN A 680 -8.98 -7.26 -20.59
CA ASN A 680 -8.93 -7.87 -21.92
C ASN A 680 -7.59 -8.56 -22.12
N ARG A 681 -7.60 -9.68 -22.83
CA ARG A 681 -6.41 -10.52 -23.04
C ARG A 681 -5.32 -9.74 -23.78
N ASP A 682 -4.07 -9.90 -23.35
CA ASP A 682 -2.89 -9.41 -24.07
C ASP A 682 -2.92 -9.87 -25.55
N PRO A 683 -2.86 -8.92 -26.52
CA PRO A 683 -2.82 -9.24 -27.94
C PRO A 683 -1.53 -9.94 -28.38
N GLY A 684 -0.49 -9.90 -27.55
CA GLY A 684 0.77 -10.62 -27.75
C GLY A 684 1.86 -9.80 -28.46
N LEU A 685 3.11 -10.26 -28.30
CA LEU A 685 4.30 -9.54 -28.75
C LEU A 685 4.28 -9.16 -30.24
N CYS A 686 3.89 -10.08 -31.14
CA CYS A 686 3.88 -9.78 -32.57
C CYS A 686 2.78 -8.78 -32.96
N ASN A 687 1.66 -8.76 -32.24
CA ASN A 687 0.65 -7.71 -32.41
C ASN A 687 1.20 -6.35 -31.96
N TYR A 688 1.90 -6.31 -30.82
CA TYR A 688 2.56 -5.10 -30.33
C TYR A 688 3.56 -4.56 -31.35
N VAL A 689 4.45 -5.42 -31.87
CA VAL A 689 5.45 -5.07 -32.88
C VAL A 689 4.78 -4.54 -34.15
N ALA A 690 3.77 -5.22 -34.67
CA ALA A 690 3.04 -4.76 -35.85
C ALA A 690 2.38 -3.39 -35.62
N GLY A 691 1.82 -3.14 -34.42
CA GLY A 691 1.26 -1.86 -34.03
C GLY A 691 2.31 -0.75 -33.91
N TYR A 692 3.43 -1.03 -33.23
CA TYR A 692 4.53 -0.08 -33.01
C TYR A 692 5.18 0.38 -34.33
N PHE A 693 5.33 -0.53 -35.29
CA PHE A 693 5.87 -0.22 -36.62
C PHE A 693 4.81 0.28 -37.63
N GLY A 694 3.57 0.51 -37.19
CA GLY A 694 2.51 1.08 -38.03
C GLY A 694 1.99 0.15 -39.13
N VAL A 695 2.19 -1.16 -38.99
CA VAL A 695 1.64 -2.18 -39.90
C VAL A 695 0.13 -2.33 -39.66
N ILE A 696 -0.28 -2.25 -38.40
CA ILE A 696 -1.68 -2.25 -37.94
C ILE A 696 -1.91 -1.12 -36.94
N PRO A 697 -3.17 -0.74 -36.65
CA PRO A 697 -3.46 0.13 -35.51
C PRO A 697 -3.01 -0.51 -34.18
N VAL A 698 -2.53 0.32 -33.25
CA VAL A 698 -2.16 -0.15 -31.90
C VAL A 698 -3.43 -0.63 -31.19
N ASN A 699 -3.39 -1.86 -30.68
CA ASN A 699 -4.48 -2.42 -29.89
C ASN A 699 -4.44 -1.82 -28.45
N PRO A 700 -5.51 -1.21 -27.94
CA PRO A 700 -5.56 -0.66 -26.58
C PRO A 700 -5.44 -1.71 -25.47
N ASP A 701 -5.68 -2.99 -25.78
CA ASP A 701 -5.53 -4.09 -24.82
C ASP A 701 -4.05 -4.38 -24.45
N HIS A 702 -3.08 -3.75 -25.14
CA HIS A 702 -1.67 -3.80 -24.74
C HIS A 702 -1.43 -3.01 -23.46
N ASP A 703 -0.62 -3.57 -22.56
CA ASP A 703 -0.21 -2.91 -21.32
C ASP A 703 0.60 -1.63 -21.58
N GLY A 704 0.80 -0.85 -20.51
CA GLY A 704 1.83 0.19 -20.49
C GLY A 704 3.24 -0.34 -20.80
N ASN A 705 4.14 0.54 -21.26
CA ASN A 705 5.52 0.15 -21.54
C ASN A 705 6.37 0.13 -20.26
N VAL A 706 7.06 -0.99 -20.02
CA VAL A 706 7.89 -1.26 -18.83
C VAL A 706 9.33 -0.75 -18.96
N ALA A 707 9.92 -0.79 -20.15
CA ALA A 707 11.29 -0.33 -20.38
C ALA A 707 11.54 -0.10 -21.88
N THR A 708 12.56 0.67 -22.22
CA THR A 708 13.15 0.72 -23.56
C THR A 708 14.35 -0.21 -23.62
N VAL A 709 14.30 -1.14 -24.57
CA VAL A 709 15.32 -2.17 -24.77
C VAL A 709 15.94 -2.04 -26.15
N GLU A 710 17.09 -2.67 -26.33
CA GLU A 710 17.73 -2.78 -27.63
C GLU A 710 17.24 -4.03 -28.37
N VAL A 711 16.86 -3.87 -29.63
CA VAL A 711 16.60 -4.99 -30.55
C VAL A 711 17.46 -4.86 -31.80
N GLN A 712 17.79 -5.99 -32.41
CA GLN A 712 18.48 -6.08 -33.69
C GLN A 712 17.57 -6.67 -34.77
N VAL A 713 17.57 -6.11 -35.97
CA VAL A 713 16.85 -6.64 -37.14
C VAL A 713 17.70 -7.50 -38.10
N ASN A 714 19.02 -7.60 -37.86
CA ASN A 714 19.97 -8.31 -38.71
C ASN A 714 20.46 -9.62 -38.08
N SER A 715 21.13 -9.54 -36.92
CA SER A 715 21.66 -10.71 -36.20
C SER A 715 21.83 -10.43 -34.71
N ALA A 716 21.69 -11.46 -33.88
CA ALA A 716 21.94 -11.39 -32.43
C ALA A 716 23.38 -10.96 -32.09
N SER A 717 24.37 -11.37 -32.89
CA SER A 717 25.78 -10.98 -32.71
C SER A 717 26.07 -9.50 -32.96
N ALA A 718 25.15 -8.80 -33.62
CA ALA A 718 25.27 -7.37 -33.90
C ALA A 718 24.66 -6.50 -32.79
N CYS A 719 24.09 -7.11 -31.75
CA CYS A 719 23.72 -6.42 -30.51
C CYS A 719 24.96 -5.82 -29.85
N THR A 720 24.81 -4.70 -29.16
CA THR A 720 25.92 -4.04 -28.44
C THR A 720 26.45 -4.86 -27.27
N THR A 721 25.65 -5.78 -26.72
CA THR A 721 26.09 -6.78 -25.74
C THR A 721 26.91 -7.92 -26.37
N GLY A 722 26.97 -8.00 -27.71
CA GLY A 722 27.58 -9.09 -28.45
C GLY A 722 26.68 -10.33 -28.59
N GLY A 723 25.46 -10.31 -28.06
CA GLY A 723 24.52 -11.43 -28.08
C GLY A 723 23.06 -11.02 -27.91
N GLY A 724 22.15 -11.95 -28.20
CA GLY A 724 20.71 -11.74 -28.13
C GLY A 724 19.95 -13.06 -28.26
N THR A 725 18.62 -12.97 -28.27
CA THR A 725 17.73 -14.12 -28.41
C THR A 725 17.87 -14.82 -29.77
N GLY A 726 17.11 -15.89 -30.00
CA GLY A 726 16.84 -16.39 -31.35
C GLY A 726 16.02 -15.40 -32.19
N LEU A 727 15.91 -15.65 -33.50
CA LEU A 727 15.11 -14.84 -34.42
C LEU A 727 13.62 -14.95 -34.04
N ILE A 728 13.01 -13.80 -33.79
CA ILE A 728 11.57 -13.65 -33.58
C ILE A 728 10.98 -13.15 -34.91
N ASP A 729 10.19 -13.98 -35.57
CA ASP A 729 9.56 -13.67 -36.85
C ASP A 729 8.06 -13.38 -36.67
N CYS A 730 7.72 -12.09 -36.66
CA CYS A 730 6.33 -11.64 -36.59
C CYS A 730 5.68 -11.47 -37.97
N GLY A 731 6.44 -11.64 -39.06
CA GLY A 731 5.95 -11.46 -40.42
C GLY A 731 4.96 -12.55 -40.85
N ALA A 732 5.02 -13.72 -40.21
CA ALA A 732 4.07 -14.82 -40.44
C ALA A 732 2.65 -14.45 -40.02
N ASP A 733 2.49 -13.83 -38.85
CA ASP A 733 1.19 -13.42 -38.30
C ASP A 733 0.75 -12.05 -38.83
N TYR A 734 1.71 -11.15 -39.07
CA TYR A 734 1.47 -9.78 -39.50
C TYR A 734 2.39 -9.42 -40.68
N PRO A 735 1.95 -9.66 -41.93
CA PRO A 735 2.74 -9.34 -43.11
C PRO A 735 3.22 -7.88 -43.12
N GLY A 736 4.53 -7.67 -43.13
CA GLY A 736 5.16 -6.35 -43.06
C GLY A 736 5.74 -5.99 -41.69
N ALA A 737 5.44 -6.76 -40.64
CA ALA A 737 6.15 -6.64 -39.35
C ALA A 737 7.60 -7.13 -39.50
N PRO A 738 8.58 -6.41 -38.91
CA PRO A 738 9.99 -6.82 -38.99
C PRO A 738 10.25 -8.07 -38.16
N ALA A 739 11.18 -8.90 -38.61
CA ALA A 739 11.79 -9.94 -37.78
C ALA A 739 12.96 -9.34 -36.99
N PHE A 740 13.18 -9.81 -35.77
CA PHE A 740 14.15 -9.19 -34.85
C PHE A 740 14.73 -10.17 -33.82
N TYR A 741 15.76 -9.70 -33.12
CA TYR A 741 16.44 -10.34 -32.00
C TYR A 741 16.40 -9.37 -30.82
N ILE A 742 16.10 -9.84 -29.62
CA ILE A 742 16.18 -9.01 -28.40
C ILE A 742 17.61 -9.07 -27.89
N CYS A 743 18.24 -7.92 -27.69
CA CYS A 743 19.62 -7.85 -27.25
C CYS A 743 19.75 -8.04 -25.74
N GLY A 744 20.76 -8.80 -25.32
CA GLY A 744 20.99 -9.13 -23.92
C GLY A 744 22.27 -9.94 -23.74
N SER A 745 22.45 -10.49 -22.55
CA SER A 745 23.57 -11.35 -22.21
C SER A 745 23.08 -12.58 -21.45
N THR A 746 23.73 -13.70 -21.72
CA THR A 746 23.59 -14.90 -20.91
C THR A 746 24.75 -14.94 -19.91
N ASP A 747 24.46 -15.14 -18.64
CA ASP A 747 25.48 -15.29 -17.60
C ASP A 747 26.06 -16.72 -17.55
N ALA A 748 26.84 -17.03 -16.52
CA ALA A 748 27.63 -18.25 -16.45
C ALA A 748 26.81 -19.51 -16.15
N ASP A 749 25.67 -19.35 -15.49
CA ASP A 749 24.67 -20.39 -15.20
C ASP A 749 23.59 -20.52 -16.28
N GLY A 750 23.56 -19.61 -17.25
CA GLY A 750 22.81 -19.79 -18.50
C GLY A 750 21.53 -18.96 -18.58
N ASP A 751 21.30 -18.08 -17.62
CA ASP A 751 20.14 -17.19 -17.57
C ASP A 751 20.36 -15.99 -18.49
N PHE A 752 19.35 -15.73 -19.33
CA PHE A 752 19.38 -14.62 -20.27
C PHE A 752 18.75 -13.37 -19.65
N SER A 753 19.52 -12.29 -19.60
CA SER A 753 19.02 -10.98 -19.19
C SER A 753 19.07 -9.99 -20.35
N VAL A 754 17.94 -9.36 -20.64
CA VAL A 754 17.80 -8.32 -21.65
C VAL A 754 18.57 -7.08 -21.24
N LYS A 755 19.13 -6.40 -22.24
CA LYS A 755 19.74 -5.09 -22.08
C LYS A 755 18.67 -4.01 -22.05
N VAL A 756 18.40 -3.48 -20.87
CA VAL A 756 17.62 -2.25 -20.70
C VAL A 756 18.49 -1.05 -21.09
N LEU A 757 17.97 -0.21 -21.99
CA LEU A 757 18.61 1.06 -22.38
C LEU A 757 18.18 2.19 -21.45
N ASP A 758 16.89 2.25 -21.14
CA ASP A 758 16.27 3.25 -20.27
C ASP A 758 14.94 2.70 -19.73
N PHE A 759 14.53 3.09 -18.52
CA PHE A 759 13.19 2.84 -18.01
C PHE A 759 12.19 3.94 -18.39
N CYS A 760 12.66 5.07 -18.90
CA CYS A 760 11.79 6.07 -19.52
C CYS A 760 11.31 5.58 -20.90
N THR A 761 9.99 5.36 -21.03
CA THR A 761 9.38 4.79 -22.24
C THR A 761 8.68 5.81 -23.14
N THR A 762 8.84 7.11 -22.85
CA THR A 762 8.26 8.18 -23.67
C THR A 762 9.01 8.33 -25.00
N SER A 763 8.34 8.85 -26.03
CA SER A 763 8.89 8.91 -27.39
C SER A 763 10.23 9.67 -27.50
N ASP A 764 10.41 10.72 -26.71
CA ASP A 764 11.66 11.48 -26.64
C ASP A 764 12.79 10.71 -25.92
N CYS A 765 12.46 9.94 -24.89
CA CYS A 765 13.42 9.03 -24.25
C CYS A 765 13.83 7.90 -25.19
N VAL A 766 12.88 7.29 -25.90
CA VAL A 766 13.17 6.27 -26.92
C VAL A 766 14.05 6.84 -28.03
N ALA A 767 13.78 8.06 -28.51
CA ALA A 767 14.61 8.73 -29.51
C ALA A 767 16.03 9.02 -28.98
N ALA A 768 16.16 9.42 -27.71
CA ALA A 768 17.46 9.63 -27.07
C ALA A 768 18.24 8.32 -26.96
N ALA A 769 17.59 7.23 -26.54
CA ALA A 769 18.18 5.90 -26.49
C ALA A 769 18.62 5.44 -27.88
N GLN A 770 17.78 5.61 -28.90
CA GLN A 770 18.08 5.27 -30.29
C GLN A 770 19.35 5.97 -30.81
N ALA A 771 19.57 7.23 -30.42
CA ALA A 771 20.73 8.00 -30.86
C ALA A 771 22.08 7.44 -30.36
N THR A 772 22.05 6.56 -29.34
CA THR A 772 23.24 5.89 -28.79
C THR A 772 23.55 4.56 -29.47
N LEU A 773 22.65 4.04 -30.30
CA LEU A 773 22.73 2.70 -30.87
C LEU A 773 23.42 2.67 -32.24
N PRO A 774 24.14 1.59 -32.57
CA PRO A 774 24.74 1.42 -33.90
C PRO A 774 23.68 1.10 -34.97
N SER A 775 24.08 1.20 -36.24
CA SER A 775 23.20 0.89 -37.38
C SER A 775 22.62 -0.53 -37.30
N GLY A 776 21.31 -0.65 -37.55
CA GLY A 776 20.56 -1.91 -37.44
C GLY A 776 20.07 -2.23 -36.02
N SER A 777 20.56 -1.55 -34.99
CA SER A 777 19.99 -1.64 -33.64
C SER A 777 18.88 -0.61 -33.47
N VAL A 778 17.77 -1.04 -32.87
CA VAL A 778 16.57 -0.23 -32.67
C VAL A 778 16.25 -0.15 -31.19
N ALA A 779 15.98 1.05 -30.69
CA ALA A 779 15.44 1.25 -29.34
C ALA A 779 13.93 1.01 -29.39
N VAL A 780 13.46 0.04 -28.62
CA VAL A 780 12.04 -0.37 -28.61
C VAL A 780 11.52 -0.28 -27.18
N PRO A 781 10.51 0.56 -26.90
CA PRO A 781 9.76 0.46 -25.67
C PRO A 781 8.95 -0.85 -25.71
N VAL A 782 8.95 -1.63 -24.64
CA VAL A 782 8.24 -2.92 -24.58
C VAL A 782 7.13 -2.89 -23.52
N PRO A 783 5.99 -3.56 -23.74
CA PRO A 783 4.88 -3.59 -22.80
C PRO A 783 5.18 -4.47 -21.57
N PHE A 784 4.46 -4.27 -20.47
CA PHE A 784 4.56 -5.15 -19.29
C PHE A 784 4.37 -6.62 -19.63
N SER A 785 3.39 -6.96 -20.47
CA SER A 785 3.13 -8.33 -20.92
C SER A 785 4.32 -9.01 -21.62
N ALA A 786 5.23 -8.24 -22.23
CA ALA A 786 6.45 -8.76 -22.83
C ALA A 786 7.53 -9.12 -21.79
N ALA A 787 7.50 -8.50 -20.61
CA ALA A 787 8.48 -8.72 -19.54
C ALA A 787 7.93 -9.59 -18.39
N SER A 788 6.63 -9.52 -18.10
CA SER A 788 5.95 -10.18 -17.00
C SER A 788 4.72 -10.94 -17.50
N ASP A 789 4.37 -12.02 -16.82
CA ASP A 789 3.06 -12.67 -16.95
C ASP A 789 1.97 -12.01 -16.12
N GLY A 790 2.35 -11.19 -15.12
CA GLY A 790 1.45 -10.51 -14.19
C GLY A 790 0.73 -9.28 -14.76
N ARG A 791 1.20 -8.77 -15.91
CA ARG A 791 0.68 -7.56 -16.58
C ARG A 791 0.74 -6.31 -15.69
N ASP A 792 0.07 -5.23 -16.09
CA ASP A 792 0.15 -3.91 -15.44
C ASP A 792 -0.97 -3.62 -14.43
N HIS A 793 -1.92 -4.52 -14.21
CA HIS A 793 -3.14 -4.30 -13.42
C HIS A 793 -2.93 -3.69 -12.03
N TRP A 794 -1.77 -3.93 -11.42
CA TRP A 794 -1.40 -3.50 -10.05
C TRP A 794 -0.06 -2.77 -9.99
N LEU A 795 0.40 -2.35 -11.17
CA LEU A 795 1.64 -1.62 -11.38
C LEU A 795 1.30 -0.18 -11.76
N ALA A 796 2.32 0.62 -12.06
CA ALA A 796 2.17 2.05 -12.35
C ALA A 796 1.11 2.36 -13.42
N GLY A 797 0.93 1.49 -14.43
CA GLY A 797 -0.03 1.74 -15.51
C GLY A 797 -1.48 1.39 -15.17
N GLY A 798 -1.70 0.38 -14.33
CA GLY A 798 -3.04 -0.16 -14.04
C GLY A 798 -3.76 0.48 -12.86
N GLU A 799 -3.03 1.17 -11.99
CA GLU A 799 -3.57 1.80 -10.78
C GLU A 799 -4.13 3.20 -11.03
N PRO A 800 -5.13 3.65 -10.25
CA PRO A 800 -5.67 5.01 -10.34
C PRO A 800 -4.65 6.09 -9.92
N HIS A 801 -4.75 7.25 -10.55
CA HIS A 801 -3.88 8.41 -10.31
C HIS A 801 -4.71 9.65 -9.95
N CYS A 802 -4.21 10.53 -9.08
CA CYS A 802 -4.90 11.78 -8.75
C CYS A 802 -5.05 12.64 -10.01
N ALA A 803 -4.04 12.64 -10.89
CA ALA A 803 -4.06 13.33 -12.17
C ALA A 803 -5.16 12.86 -13.13
N ASP A 804 -5.81 11.71 -12.89
CA ASP A 804 -7.02 11.30 -13.61
C ASP A 804 -8.12 12.35 -13.50
N CYS A 805 -8.31 12.95 -12.32
CA CYS A 805 -9.45 13.83 -12.05
C CYS A 805 -9.07 15.21 -11.52
N HIS A 806 -7.88 15.36 -10.94
CA HIS A 806 -7.42 16.60 -10.34
C HIS A 806 -6.53 17.41 -11.27
N ALA A 807 -6.57 18.73 -11.10
CA ALA A 807 -5.68 19.66 -11.79
C ALA A 807 -4.40 19.88 -10.96
N ALA A 808 -3.29 20.14 -11.63
CA ALA A 808 -2.07 20.61 -10.97
C ALA A 808 -2.35 21.88 -10.12
N PRO A 809 -1.76 22.02 -8.92
CA PRO A 809 -0.75 21.16 -8.30
C PRO A 809 -1.30 20.02 -7.42
N TYR A 810 -2.59 19.70 -7.49
CA TYR A 810 -3.26 18.70 -6.63
C TYR A 810 -3.13 17.28 -7.20
N VAL A 811 -1.93 16.93 -7.66
CA VAL A 811 -1.61 15.67 -8.31
C VAL A 811 -0.31 15.10 -7.74
N GLU A 812 -0.06 13.82 -7.99
CA GLU A 812 1.20 13.18 -7.64
C GLU A 812 2.45 13.80 -8.31
N ASN A 813 3.61 13.54 -7.72
CA ASN A 813 4.91 13.79 -8.33
C ASN A 813 5.07 12.97 -9.61
N SER A 814 6.08 13.35 -10.41
CA SER A 814 6.58 12.46 -11.43
C SER A 814 7.32 11.29 -10.77
N GLY A 815 7.28 10.11 -11.39
CA GLY A 815 8.18 9.02 -11.03
C GLY A 815 9.66 9.36 -11.20
N ASN A 816 10.02 10.51 -11.80
CA ASN A 816 11.38 11.07 -11.75
C ASN A 816 11.94 11.16 -10.32
N ASN A 817 11.09 11.46 -9.33
CA ASN A 817 11.54 11.68 -7.95
C ASN A 817 11.76 10.36 -7.21
N ASN A 818 11.22 9.26 -7.73
CA ASN A 818 11.32 7.92 -7.14
C ASN A 818 11.27 6.85 -8.25
N PRO A 819 12.28 6.77 -9.15
CA PRO A 819 12.22 5.95 -10.35
C PRO A 819 12.50 4.48 -10.03
N PHE A 820 11.50 3.82 -9.44
CA PHE A 820 11.52 2.40 -9.10
C PHE A 820 10.48 1.64 -9.93
N PRO A 821 10.79 1.35 -11.21
CA PRO A 821 10.03 0.38 -11.99
C PRO A 821 9.92 -0.94 -11.24
N PRO A 822 8.79 -1.67 -11.33
CA PRO A 822 7.64 -1.37 -12.19
C PRO A 822 6.57 -0.46 -11.58
N PHE A 823 6.84 0.16 -10.42
CA PHE A 823 5.83 0.91 -9.68
C PHE A 823 5.82 2.40 -9.96
N ASN A 824 6.95 2.98 -10.34
CA ASN A 824 7.04 4.39 -10.71
C ASN A 824 8.01 4.57 -11.89
N TYR A 825 7.65 5.47 -12.80
CA TYR A 825 8.38 5.67 -14.04
C TYR A 825 8.80 7.12 -14.24
N PRO A 826 10.03 7.36 -14.75
CA PRO A 826 10.42 8.69 -15.19
C PRO A 826 9.40 9.27 -16.17
N LYS A 827 9.13 10.56 -16.04
CA LYS A 827 8.20 11.34 -16.87
C LYS A 827 6.75 10.82 -16.89
N LYS A 828 6.34 10.01 -15.91
CA LYS A 828 4.97 9.57 -15.70
C LYS A 828 4.48 9.99 -14.31
N PRO A 829 3.17 10.17 -14.09
CA PRO A 829 2.62 10.24 -12.75
C PRO A 829 3.07 9.03 -11.90
N ALA A 830 3.44 9.26 -10.65
CA ALA A 830 3.80 8.23 -9.68
C ALA A 830 2.57 7.67 -8.96
N LEU A 831 2.68 6.49 -8.36
CA LEU A 831 1.61 5.97 -7.50
C LEU A 831 1.47 6.81 -6.23
N PHE A 832 0.23 7.02 -5.78
CA PHE A 832 -0.09 7.77 -4.56
C PHE A 832 0.70 7.30 -3.32
N ARG A 833 0.91 5.98 -3.18
CA ARG A 833 1.66 5.37 -2.06
C ARG A 833 3.16 5.71 -2.04
N TYR A 834 3.71 6.16 -3.17
CA TYR A 834 5.11 6.56 -3.30
C TYR A 834 5.30 8.08 -3.48
N THR A 835 4.21 8.84 -3.38
CA THR A 835 4.18 10.28 -3.66
C THR A 835 4.41 11.09 -2.39
N ARG A 836 5.07 12.26 -2.52
CA ARG A 836 5.44 13.12 -1.39
C ARG A 836 5.35 14.60 -1.71
N GLY A 837 4.78 15.35 -0.78
CA GLY A 837 4.67 16.80 -0.81
C GLY A 837 5.28 17.47 0.43
N HIS A 838 5.29 18.80 0.45
CA HIS A 838 5.63 19.57 1.66
C HIS A 838 6.98 19.20 2.32
N GLN A 839 8.07 19.17 1.54
CA GLN A 839 9.41 18.75 2.00
C GLN A 839 9.47 17.32 2.60
N ASP A 840 8.97 16.33 1.85
CA ASP A 840 9.07 14.88 2.12
C ASP A 840 7.99 14.28 3.04
N ILE A 841 6.85 14.95 3.23
CA ILE A 841 5.66 14.34 3.82
C ILE A 841 5.00 13.46 2.76
N THR A 842 4.75 12.18 3.08
CA THR A 842 4.01 11.27 2.21
C THR A 842 2.60 11.79 2.00
N CYS A 843 2.07 11.65 0.77
CA CYS A 843 0.68 12.03 0.50
C CYS A 843 -0.29 11.27 1.41
N GLN A 844 -0.04 9.98 1.67
CA GLN A 844 -0.79 9.17 2.64
C GLN A 844 -0.68 9.68 4.08
N GLY A 845 0.45 10.28 4.49
CA GLY A 845 0.57 10.88 5.82
C GLY A 845 -0.31 12.13 5.99
N CYS A 846 -0.62 12.82 4.89
CA CYS A 846 -1.48 14.02 4.90
C CYS A 846 -2.94 13.70 4.58
N HIS A 847 -3.20 12.85 3.59
CA HIS A 847 -4.53 12.52 3.06
C HIS A 847 -5.07 11.18 3.54
N GLU A 848 -4.35 10.49 4.42
CA GLU A 848 -4.66 9.14 4.88
C GLU A 848 -4.63 8.12 3.71
N SER A 849 -5.08 6.89 3.94
CA SER A 849 -5.13 5.84 2.90
C SER A 849 -6.39 5.99 2.06
N ILE A 850 -6.25 5.96 0.73
CA ILE A 850 -7.32 6.25 -0.25
C ILE A 850 -8.58 5.38 -0.02
N HIS A 851 -8.38 4.10 0.31
CA HIS A 851 -9.44 3.12 0.57
C HIS A 851 -9.62 2.79 2.06
N GLY A 852 -8.88 3.44 2.97
CA GLY A 852 -8.75 2.96 4.34
C GLY A 852 -9.46 3.77 5.41
N LEU A 853 -9.71 5.05 5.18
CA LEU A 853 -9.69 6.00 6.29
C LEU A 853 -10.65 7.20 6.21
N TYR A 854 -11.46 7.39 5.17
CA TYR A 854 -12.49 8.43 5.25
C TYR A 854 -13.71 7.91 6.03
N PRO A 855 -14.28 8.67 6.98
CA PRO A 855 -15.42 8.19 7.75
C PRO A 855 -16.67 8.04 6.88
N VAL A 856 -17.27 6.84 6.81
CA VAL A 856 -18.59 6.66 6.18
C VAL A 856 -19.61 7.56 6.88
N THR A 857 -19.67 7.47 8.22
CA THR A 857 -20.30 8.43 9.13
C THR A 857 -19.60 8.37 10.49
N PRO A 858 -19.67 9.43 11.33
CA PRO A 858 -19.07 9.41 12.67
C PRO A 858 -19.58 8.29 13.60
N ASN A 859 -20.78 7.76 13.36
CA ASN A 859 -21.40 6.74 14.23
C ASN A 859 -21.12 5.30 13.78
N ILE A 860 -20.88 5.08 12.49
CA ILE A 860 -20.62 3.75 11.90
C ILE A 860 -19.12 3.45 11.87
N ASP A 861 -18.31 4.50 11.75
CA ASP A 861 -16.87 4.39 11.59
C ASP A 861 -16.14 5.40 12.48
N THR A 862 -16.17 5.12 13.78
CA THR A 862 -15.64 6.01 14.82
C THR A 862 -14.12 6.22 14.74
N THR A 863 -13.42 5.38 14.00
CA THR A 863 -11.98 5.22 14.19
C THR A 863 -11.15 5.73 13.03
N SER A 864 -11.66 5.60 11.80
CA SER A 864 -11.21 6.41 10.66
C SER A 864 -11.27 7.90 10.98
N TYR A 865 -12.32 8.32 11.71
CA TYR A 865 -12.49 9.71 12.12
C TYR A 865 -11.35 10.23 13.03
N ALA A 866 -10.68 9.37 13.78
CA ALA A 866 -9.91 9.79 14.95
C ALA A 866 -8.46 10.26 14.63
N GLN A 867 -7.88 9.92 13.47
CA GLN A 867 -6.44 10.11 13.24
C GLN A 867 -6.17 11.58 12.97
N ALA A 868 -6.71 12.09 11.86
CA ALA A 868 -6.71 13.50 11.58
C ALA A 868 -7.32 14.33 12.71
N ALA A 869 -8.46 13.93 13.29
CA ALA A 869 -9.08 14.68 14.38
C ALA A 869 -8.18 14.77 15.65
N GLY A 870 -7.36 13.75 15.90
CA GLY A 870 -6.38 13.72 16.98
C GLY A 870 -5.19 14.66 16.76
N MET A 871 -4.91 15.05 15.51
CA MET A 871 -3.78 15.91 15.14
C MET A 871 -4.22 17.34 14.80
N ASN A 872 -5.32 17.50 14.04
CA ASN A 872 -5.88 18.78 13.61
C ASN A 872 -6.38 19.58 14.80
N THR A 873 -5.96 20.85 14.91
CA THR A 873 -6.28 21.71 16.07
C THR A 873 -7.76 21.99 16.28
N ASP A 874 -8.57 21.94 15.21
CA ASP A 874 -10.02 22.10 15.23
C ASP A 874 -10.78 20.77 15.43
N GLY A 875 -10.07 19.64 15.45
CA GLY A 875 -10.67 18.31 15.57
C GLY A 875 -11.39 17.83 14.31
N SER A 876 -11.17 18.47 13.15
CA SER A 876 -11.72 17.96 11.89
C SER A 876 -11.03 16.67 11.49
N HIS A 877 -11.79 15.76 10.88
CA HIS A 877 -11.26 14.63 10.12
C HIS A 877 -10.74 15.11 8.73
N GLY A 878 -10.34 14.17 7.87
CA GLY A 878 -9.85 14.47 6.52
C GLY A 878 -8.39 14.93 6.49
N PRO A 879 -7.93 15.59 5.43
CA PRO A 879 -6.51 15.90 5.29
C PRO A 879 -5.96 16.72 6.47
N LEU A 880 -4.72 16.43 6.86
CA LEU A 880 -4.04 17.19 7.92
C LEU A 880 -3.90 18.66 7.54
N LYS A 881 -4.31 19.54 8.45
CA LYS A 881 -4.21 21.01 8.28
C LYS A 881 -2.87 21.51 8.79
N CYS A 882 -2.47 22.72 8.40
CA CYS A 882 -1.19 23.31 8.85
C CYS A 882 -1.06 23.32 10.39
N GLY A 883 -2.16 23.52 11.11
CA GLY A 883 -2.23 23.51 12.57
C GLY A 883 -1.83 22.18 13.22
N ALA A 884 -1.84 21.06 12.48
CA ALA A 884 -1.36 19.78 12.99
C ALA A 884 0.12 19.85 13.39
N CYS A 885 0.94 20.60 12.65
CA CYS A 885 2.39 20.68 12.87
C CYS A 885 2.89 22.09 13.20
N HIS A 886 2.23 23.13 12.69
CA HIS A 886 2.61 24.54 12.80
C HIS A 886 1.70 25.32 13.75
N LYS A 887 2.18 26.44 14.27
CA LYS A 887 1.34 27.47 14.91
C LYS A 887 0.51 28.16 13.85
N ALA A 888 -0.76 27.77 13.77
CA ALA A 888 -1.70 28.29 12.80
C ALA A 888 -2.36 29.59 13.29
N ASN A 889 -2.61 30.52 12.38
CA ASN A 889 -3.41 31.70 12.66
C ASN A 889 -4.92 31.38 12.62
N SER A 890 -5.77 32.40 12.75
CA SER A 890 -7.24 32.22 12.73
C SER A 890 -7.81 31.70 11.41
N SER A 891 -7.03 31.73 10.33
CA SER A 891 -7.39 31.16 9.02
C SER A 891 -6.85 29.74 8.84
N GLY A 892 -6.25 29.13 9.87
CA GLY A 892 -5.69 27.78 9.79
C GLY A 892 -4.32 27.70 9.10
N VAL A 893 -3.70 28.84 8.75
CA VAL A 893 -2.42 28.92 8.01
C VAL A 893 -1.25 29.11 8.97
N ASP A 894 -0.08 28.52 8.68
CA ASP A 894 1.14 28.76 9.46
C ASP A 894 1.44 30.27 9.58
N SER A 895 1.50 30.75 10.83
CA SER A 895 1.82 32.14 11.15
C SER A 895 3.16 32.60 10.58
N ALA A 896 4.11 31.69 10.33
CA ALA A 896 5.41 32.01 9.75
C ALA A 896 5.38 32.25 8.24
N VAL A 897 4.31 31.86 7.54
CA VAL A 897 4.12 32.13 6.10
C VAL A 897 3.19 33.31 5.83
N ALA A 898 2.83 34.09 6.86
CA ALA A 898 1.87 35.20 6.75
C ALA A 898 2.29 36.33 5.79
N ASN A 899 3.55 36.40 5.36
CA ASN A 899 4.03 37.39 4.38
C ASN A 899 4.30 36.79 3.00
N LEU A 900 3.94 35.52 2.77
CA LEU A 900 4.13 34.86 1.49
C LEU A 900 2.94 35.16 0.56
N THR A 901 3.25 35.33 -0.72
CA THR A 901 2.28 35.46 -1.79
C THR A 901 2.49 34.29 -2.75
N PHE A 902 1.41 33.58 -3.07
CA PHE A 902 1.41 32.51 -4.06
C PHE A 902 0.51 32.91 -5.22
N GLN A 903 1.08 32.94 -6.44
CA GLN A 903 0.37 33.36 -7.66
C GLN A 903 -0.39 34.69 -7.52
N GLY A 904 0.24 35.69 -6.90
CA GLY A 904 -0.37 37.01 -6.66
C GLY A 904 -1.35 37.08 -5.48
N THR A 905 -1.66 35.95 -4.83
CA THR A 905 -2.55 35.88 -3.66
C THR A 905 -1.75 35.80 -2.36
N ALA A 906 -1.98 36.74 -1.44
CA ALA A 906 -1.40 36.67 -0.10
C ALA A 906 -1.98 35.47 0.67
N ILE A 907 -1.13 34.54 1.12
CA ILE A 907 -1.62 33.27 1.68
C ILE A 907 -2.02 33.36 3.15
N ALA A 908 -1.61 34.42 3.85
CA ALA A 908 -1.80 34.58 5.29
C ALA A 908 -3.24 34.30 5.77
N ASN A 909 -4.22 34.80 5.02
CA ASN A 909 -5.64 34.69 5.37
C ASN A 909 -6.42 33.83 4.36
N ASN A 910 -5.71 33.07 3.53
CA ASN A 910 -6.31 32.23 2.50
C ASN A 910 -5.74 30.81 2.63
N PHE A 911 -6.49 29.95 3.32
CA PHE A 911 -6.11 28.57 3.57
C PHE A 911 -5.91 27.79 2.27
N ASP A 912 -6.82 27.94 1.31
CA ASP A 912 -6.74 27.25 0.02
C ASP A 912 -5.47 27.64 -0.74
N ALA A 913 -5.15 28.94 -0.82
CA ALA A 913 -3.90 29.38 -1.46
C ALA A 913 -2.62 28.90 -0.72
N ALA A 914 -2.68 28.78 0.60
CA ALA A 914 -1.58 28.19 1.38
C ALA A 914 -1.42 26.69 1.09
N VAL A 915 -2.53 25.97 0.93
CA VAL A 915 -2.55 24.56 0.50
C VAL A 915 -2.03 24.41 -0.93
N SER A 916 -2.42 25.28 -1.88
CA SER A 916 -1.89 25.26 -3.24
C SER A 916 -0.36 25.45 -3.25
N TRP A 917 0.14 26.40 -2.47
CA TRP A 917 1.58 26.60 -2.30
C TRP A 917 2.26 25.37 -1.69
N MET A 918 1.65 24.75 -0.69
CA MET A 918 2.17 23.54 -0.04
C MET A 918 2.38 22.38 -1.00
N HIS A 919 1.44 22.16 -1.93
CA HIS A 919 1.57 21.14 -2.97
C HIS A 919 2.77 21.39 -3.89
N THR A 920 3.07 22.65 -4.20
CA THR A 920 4.27 23.03 -4.99
C THR A 920 5.57 23.04 -4.17
N TYR A 921 5.50 23.02 -2.83
CA TYR A 921 6.66 23.08 -1.95
C TYR A 921 7.24 21.69 -1.65
N THR A 922 7.53 20.94 -2.72
CA THR A 922 8.11 19.57 -2.68
C THR A 922 9.60 19.58 -2.32
N GLU A 923 10.20 18.40 -2.09
CA GLU A 923 11.64 18.29 -1.77
C GLU A 923 12.55 18.80 -2.90
N GLU A 924 12.06 18.97 -4.13
CA GLU A 924 12.80 19.51 -5.28
C GLU A 924 12.65 21.04 -5.40
N SER A 925 11.61 21.62 -4.79
CA SER A 925 11.31 23.06 -4.90
C SER A 925 12.45 23.96 -4.38
N ASP A 926 12.78 25.05 -5.06
CA ASP A 926 13.80 26.00 -4.58
C ASP A 926 13.25 26.85 -3.42
N PRO A 927 13.73 26.66 -2.17
CA PRO A 927 13.26 27.45 -1.03
C PRO A 927 13.65 28.93 -1.12
N ARG A 928 14.62 29.28 -1.97
CA ARG A 928 15.06 30.66 -2.16
C ARG A 928 14.01 31.49 -2.90
N ASP A 929 13.16 30.89 -3.73
CA ASP A 929 12.09 31.57 -4.48
C ASP A 929 10.78 31.72 -3.69
N SER A 930 10.69 31.08 -2.52
CA SER A 930 9.48 31.06 -1.71
C SER A 930 9.78 31.41 -0.25
N THR A 931 10.26 30.41 0.51
CA THR A 931 10.48 30.47 1.95
C THR A 931 11.44 31.60 2.37
N CYS A 932 12.48 31.89 1.58
CA CYS A 932 13.41 32.98 1.90
C CYS A 932 12.82 34.37 1.66
N LEU A 933 12.12 34.57 0.53
CA LEU A 933 11.61 35.87 0.13
C LEU A 933 10.46 36.38 1.02
N ARG A 934 9.83 35.49 1.80
CA ARG A 934 8.77 35.88 2.76
C ARG A 934 9.26 36.81 3.88
N CYS A 935 10.54 36.77 4.22
CA CYS A 935 11.09 37.48 5.37
C CYS A 935 11.73 38.83 4.99
N HIS A 936 12.36 38.88 3.81
CA HIS A 936 13.10 40.05 3.31
C HIS A 936 13.25 39.93 1.79
N GLY A 937 13.62 41.03 1.12
CA GLY A 937 13.96 41.01 -0.31
C GLY A 937 15.12 40.06 -0.64
N ASP A 938 15.36 39.80 -1.93
CA ASP A 938 16.37 38.84 -2.37
C ASP A 938 17.78 39.25 -1.87
N ASN A 939 18.37 38.37 -1.07
CA ASN A 939 19.71 38.51 -0.52
C ASN A 939 20.56 37.26 -0.83
N ARG A 940 20.24 36.51 -1.89
CA ARG A 940 20.95 35.28 -2.28
C ARG A 940 22.45 35.48 -2.40
N SER A 941 22.89 36.61 -2.93
CA SER A 941 24.30 36.99 -3.06
C SER A 941 25.04 37.15 -1.73
N LYS A 942 24.33 37.19 -0.60
CA LYS A 942 24.90 37.30 0.75
C LYS A 942 24.97 35.97 1.49
N ILE A 943 24.46 34.88 0.91
CA ILE A 943 24.59 33.53 1.46
C ILE A 943 26.06 33.14 1.37
N SER A 944 26.66 32.85 2.53
CA SER A 944 28.07 32.45 2.64
C SER A 944 28.31 31.79 3.98
N SER A 945 29.19 30.80 3.99
CA SER A 945 29.68 30.13 5.20
C SER A 945 30.40 31.03 6.20
N THR A 946 30.80 32.23 5.76
CA THR A 946 31.48 33.24 6.62
C THR A 946 30.56 34.36 7.09
N ASN A 947 29.31 34.40 6.61
CA ASN A 947 28.37 35.45 6.97
C ASN A 947 27.58 35.08 8.24
N GLY A 948 27.91 35.70 9.37
CA GLY A 948 27.24 35.45 10.66
C GLY A 948 25.73 35.73 10.69
N LYS A 949 25.21 36.57 9.79
CA LYS A 949 23.75 36.75 9.64
C LYS A 949 23.12 35.54 8.95
N TRP A 950 23.78 34.97 7.96
CA TRP A 950 23.31 33.76 7.29
C TRP A 950 23.29 32.58 8.26
N THR A 951 24.43 32.28 8.90
CA THR A 951 24.63 31.09 9.75
C THR A 951 23.78 31.06 11.03
N THR A 952 23.02 32.12 11.32
CA THR A 952 22.13 32.22 12.48
C THR A 952 20.64 32.14 12.15
N HIS A 953 20.26 31.93 10.88
CA HIS A 953 18.86 31.87 10.46
C HIS A 953 18.06 30.76 11.17
N ALA A 954 18.56 29.53 11.18
CA ALA A 954 17.91 28.42 11.88
C ALA A 954 17.85 28.63 13.39
N LYS A 955 18.94 29.15 13.98
CA LYS A 955 19.02 29.50 15.40
C LYS A 955 17.98 30.54 15.83
N SER A 956 17.63 31.46 14.94
CA SER A 956 16.59 32.47 15.19
C SER A 956 15.17 31.92 14.99
N GLY A 957 15.00 30.65 14.60
CA GLY A 957 13.71 30.01 14.35
C GLY A 957 13.02 30.50 13.06
N ARG A 958 13.74 31.22 12.18
CA ARG A 958 13.16 31.80 10.95
C ARG A 958 12.92 30.76 9.86
N VAL A 959 13.82 29.79 9.74
CA VAL A 959 13.79 28.66 8.80
C VAL A 959 14.38 27.44 9.49
N SER A 960 14.12 26.22 8.98
CA SER A 960 14.77 25.02 9.52
C SER A 960 16.24 24.94 9.10
N ARG A 961 17.06 24.15 9.81
CA ARG A 961 18.44 23.87 9.36
C ARG A 961 18.45 23.13 8.03
N LYS A 962 17.56 22.16 7.80
CA LYS A 962 17.46 21.43 6.53
C LYS A 962 17.16 22.37 5.35
N THR A 963 16.27 23.35 5.56
CA THR A 963 16.03 24.40 4.56
C THR A 963 17.28 25.24 4.30
N MET A 964 18.07 25.57 5.32
CA MET A 964 19.36 26.26 5.11
C MET A 964 20.36 25.40 4.34
N ASP A 965 20.48 24.10 4.65
CA ASP A 965 21.38 23.18 3.94
C ASP A 965 21.05 23.14 2.45
N LYS A 966 19.76 23.04 2.11
CA LYS A 966 19.29 23.10 0.72
C LYS A 966 19.63 24.43 0.04
N VAL A 967 19.41 25.56 0.72
CA VAL A 967 19.77 26.89 0.21
C VAL A 967 21.29 27.02 0.00
N GLU A 968 22.10 26.47 0.91
CA GLU A 968 23.56 26.46 0.82
C GLU A 968 24.01 25.63 -0.38
N ILE A 969 23.48 24.42 -0.58
CA ILE A 969 23.78 23.58 -1.75
C ILE A 969 23.42 24.31 -3.05
N LEU A 970 22.22 24.90 -3.14
CA LEU A 970 21.77 25.60 -4.34
C LEU A 970 22.58 26.87 -4.66
N GLN A 971 23.21 27.49 -3.66
CA GLN A 971 23.91 28.77 -3.81
C GLN A 971 25.43 28.65 -3.83
N LEU A 972 25.98 27.68 -3.09
CA LEU A 972 27.41 27.47 -2.87
C LEU A 972 27.90 26.14 -3.48
N GLY A 973 26.99 25.24 -3.89
CA GLY A 973 27.29 23.89 -4.36
C GLY A 973 27.54 22.88 -3.23
N HIS A 974 27.51 23.31 -1.96
CA HIS A 974 27.78 22.49 -0.78
C HIS A 974 27.17 23.11 0.48
N VAL A 975 27.09 22.33 1.55
CA VAL A 975 26.65 22.82 2.87
C VAL A 975 27.76 23.67 3.50
N SER A 976 27.40 24.77 4.16
CA SER A 976 28.37 25.65 4.84
C SER A 976 29.14 24.88 5.92
N GLY A 977 30.47 24.89 5.82
CA GLY A 977 31.39 24.16 6.69
C GLY A 977 31.67 22.73 6.25
N ASP A 978 31.19 22.30 5.09
CA ASP A 978 31.48 20.96 4.56
C ASP A 978 33.00 20.79 4.33
N PRO A 979 33.65 19.84 5.04
CA PRO A 979 35.10 19.64 4.97
C PRO A 979 35.63 19.23 3.60
N ALA A 980 34.77 18.73 2.70
CA ALA A 980 35.17 18.41 1.32
C ALA A 980 35.42 19.68 0.48
N PHE A 981 34.86 20.82 0.88
CA PHE A 981 34.90 22.07 0.10
C PHE A 981 35.57 23.23 0.84
N GLU A 982 35.45 23.29 2.16
CA GLU A 982 36.02 24.35 2.99
C GLU A 982 36.37 23.88 4.40
N SER A 983 37.25 24.60 5.09
CA SER A 983 37.56 24.28 6.48
C SER A 983 36.51 24.88 7.43
N PRO A 984 35.71 24.06 8.15
CA PRO A 984 34.69 24.57 9.08
C PRO A 984 35.30 25.45 10.18
N TYR A 985 36.57 25.20 10.53
CA TYR A 985 37.31 25.95 11.55
C TYR A 985 37.64 27.39 11.14
N THR A 986 37.73 27.66 9.84
CA THR A 986 38.01 29.02 9.33
C THR A 986 36.77 29.72 8.81
N THR A 987 35.73 28.98 8.44
CA THR A 987 34.47 29.52 7.93
C THR A 987 33.40 29.52 9.02
N LEU A 988 32.57 28.48 9.07
CA LEU A 988 31.37 28.37 9.90
C LEU A 988 31.64 28.65 11.39
N CYS A 989 32.66 28.00 11.98
CA CYS A 989 32.93 28.07 13.42
C CYS A 989 33.37 29.46 13.89
N LYS A 990 33.89 30.31 13.00
CA LYS A 990 34.37 31.66 13.34
C LYS A 990 33.33 32.76 13.13
N THR A 991 32.19 32.43 12.50
CA THR A 991 31.17 33.44 12.14
C THR A 991 30.48 34.10 13.33
N CYS A 992 30.30 33.36 14.43
CA CYS A 992 29.57 33.84 15.60
C CYS A 992 30.49 34.27 16.76
N HIS A 993 31.72 33.75 16.80
CA HIS A 993 32.71 34.01 17.84
C HIS A 993 34.11 33.69 17.30
N GLY A 994 35.17 34.18 17.96
CA GLY A 994 36.54 33.77 17.63
C GLY A 994 36.78 32.26 17.80
N ASP A 995 38.00 31.80 17.48
CA ASP A 995 38.34 30.37 17.56
C ASP A 995 38.13 29.81 18.98
N ARG A 996 37.27 28.80 19.07
CA ARG A 996 36.97 28.05 20.30
C ARG A 996 37.06 26.55 20.08
N GLY A 997 37.80 26.09 19.07
CA GLY A 997 37.95 24.67 18.74
C GLY A 997 38.39 23.81 19.94
N ASN A 998 39.24 24.35 20.82
CA ASN A 998 39.69 23.67 22.05
C ASN A 998 38.58 23.49 23.10
N ARG A 999 37.38 24.05 22.89
CA ARG A 999 36.22 23.90 23.78
C ARG A 999 35.18 22.93 23.23
N VAL A 1000 35.43 22.34 22.07
CA VAL A 1000 34.61 21.25 21.51
C VAL A 1000 34.81 20.03 22.41
N SER A 1001 33.72 19.55 23.00
CA SER A 1001 33.73 18.41 23.92
C SER A 1001 32.32 17.82 24.01
N CYS A 1002 32.24 16.50 24.17
CA CYS A 1002 30.96 15.80 24.35
C CYS A 1002 30.26 16.10 25.67
N SER A 1003 31.00 16.58 26.67
CA SER A 1003 30.44 17.10 27.93
C SER A 1003 29.92 18.53 27.82
N SER A 1004 30.27 19.24 26.73
CA SER A 1004 29.91 20.65 26.55
C SER A 1004 28.51 20.77 25.97
N LYS A 1005 27.53 21.09 26.82
CA LYS A 1005 26.17 21.45 26.38
C LYS A 1005 26.18 22.58 25.35
N LYS A 1006 27.11 23.55 25.48
CA LYS A 1006 27.27 24.64 24.49
C LYS A 1006 27.68 24.13 23.11
N TRP A 1007 28.54 23.10 23.04
CA TRP A 1007 28.91 22.50 21.76
C TRP A 1007 27.71 21.77 21.13
N LYS A 1008 27.04 20.91 21.89
CA LYS A 1008 25.83 20.19 21.44
C LYS A 1008 24.71 21.14 20.99
N ASN A 1009 24.55 22.28 21.66
CA ASN A 1009 23.59 23.32 21.26
C ASN A 1009 23.84 23.91 19.86
N HIS A 1010 25.04 23.77 19.26
CA HIS A 1010 25.24 24.19 17.87
C HIS A 1010 24.41 23.35 16.91
N LEU A 1011 24.22 22.07 17.21
CA LEU A 1011 23.34 21.19 16.46
C LEU A 1011 21.87 21.44 16.80
N VAL A 1012 21.53 21.55 18.09
CA VAL A 1012 20.15 21.79 18.57
C VAL A 1012 19.57 23.08 17.98
N GLU A 1013 20.37 24.15 17.96
CA GLU A 1013 19.97 25.45 17.44
C GLU A 1013 20.13 25.55 15.91
N GLY A 1014 20.55 24.48 15.20
CA GLY A 1014 20.74 24.50 13.76
C GLY A 1014 21.83 25.47 13.27
N ARG A 1015 22.84 25.76 14.11
CA ARG A 1015 23.98 26.62 13.72
C ARG A 1015 24.94 25.91 12.79
N ALA A 1016 25.05 24.60 12.93
CA ALA A 1016 25.79 23.74 12.02
C ALA A 1016 24.83 22.68 11.47
N SER A 1017 25.08 22.24 10.23
CA SER A 1017 24.44 21.03 9.71
C SER A 1017 24.89 19.83 10.52
N ALA A 1018 24.09 18.76 10.52
CA ALA A 1018 24.41 17.52 11.21
C ALA A 1018 25.76 16.97 10.73
N SER A 1019 25.98 16.88 9.41
CA SER A 1019 27.21 16.35 8.82
C SER A 1019 28.46 17.12 9.26
N VAL A 1020 28.40 18.46 9.24
CA VAL A 1020 29.51 19.34 9.64
C VAL A 1020 29.77 19.23 11.15
N TRP A 1021 28.71 19.17 11.95
CA TRP A 1021 28.84 19.03 13.40
C TRP A 1021 29.42 17.66 13.79
N GLU A 1022 28.99 16.58 13.13
CA GLU A 1022 29.52 15.22 13.28
C GLU A 1022 31.00 15.18 12.90
N TYR A 1023 31.38 15.76 11.76
CA TYR A 1023 32.77 15.85 11.35
C TYR A 1023 33.64 16.56 12.39
N VAL A 1024 33.24 17.76 12.84
CA VAL A 1024 34.02 18.53 13.83
C VAL A 1024 34.08 17.78 15.17
N SER A 1025 32.98 17.14 15.59
CA SER A 1025 32.95 16.32 16.81
C SER A 1025 33.88 15.12 16.69
N GLY A 1026 33.85 14.39 15.56
CA GLY A 1026 34.73 13.25 15.30
C GLY A 1026 36.20 13.64 15.37
N GLN A 1027 36.57 14.73 14.70
CA GLN A 1027 37.95 15.23 14.68
C GLN A 1027 38.44 15.73 16.05
N LYS A 1028 37.58 16.31 16.89
CA LYS A 1028 37.98 16.92 18.17
C LYS A 1028 37.76 16.06 19.39
N THR A 1029 36.87 15.08 19.31
CA THR A 1029 36.44 14.27 20.46
C THR A 1029 36.55 12.76 20.22
N GLY A 1030 36.86 12.33 18.99
CA GLY A 1030 36.93 10.92 18.63
C GLY A 1030 35.57 10.26 18.35
N GLY A 1031 34.48 11.03 18.32
CA GLY A 1031 33.14 10.53 18.00
C GLY A 1031 32.10 11.64 17.84
N THR A 1032 30.84 11.25 17.67
CA THR A 1032 29.69 12.16 17.46
C THR A 1032 29.05 12.64 18.76
N CYS A 1033 29.70 12.44 19.91
CA CYS A 1033 29.19 12.82 21.22
C CYS A 1033 27.78 12.29 21.55
N GLY A 1034 27.44 11.12 21.02
CA GLY A 1034 26.19 10.41 21.23
C GLY A 1034 25.03 10.87 20.35
N TYR A 1035 25.26 11.82 19.42
CA TYR A 1035 24.39 12.05 18.28
C TYR A 1035 24.60 10.95 17.25
#